data_AF-A0A9R0E715-F1
#
_entry.id   AF-A0A9R0E715-F1
#
_cell.length_a   1.000
_cell.length_b   1.000
_cell.length_c   1.000
_cell.angle_alpha   90.00
_cell.angle_beta   90.00
_cell.angle_gamma   90.00
#
_symmetry.space_group_name_H-M   'P 1'
#
loop_
_entity.id
_entity.type
_entity.pdbx_description
1 polymer ?
#
loop_
_entity_poly.entity_id
_entity_poly.type
_entity_poly.pdbx_seq_one_letter_code
_entity_poly.pdbx_strand_id
1 'polypeptide(L)'
;MWLLGGGAARPAQQRACRGPAILSTPDGAMPSVQVITHNFSTTPRKRGLAEWVWTLTGQNRQNREKVDPGGELQIMLPAQPDKPTSGEVCLLAESPFRILRAAESGNVEDFMRLYLSEPSRLAVRDGRGRTAAHQAAARNNTNILHFINNYGGDLNAKDNFGNTPLHIAVENVALDAIEFLLQHRVDTNILNDKSQGALHLATELNRVSVLQTFAKYKDQFNVELGGEHGRTALHFAAIHDHDICAKILITDLGAECKRACNNGYYPIHEAAKNASSRTMEVFLQWGESKGCTRESMISLYDNEGNVPLHSAVHGGDIKAVELCLKSGAKISTQQYDLSTPVHLACAQGALEIVKLMFTMQPTEKLACLTSCDVQKMTPVHCAAMFDHPDIVNYLINEGSDINPLDKERRSPLLLAASRAGWRTVQTLIRLGADIELKDINSRNVLHLVVMNGGRLEEFAATCKNRCERSLAQLLNEKDSAGCSPLHYASREGHIRSLENLIRLGACINLKNNNNESPLHFAARYGRYHTACQLLDSDKGTFIINESDGEGLTPLHIASREGHTRVVHLLLNRGALLHRDHNGRNPLHLAAMSGYTQTIELLHSVHSHLLDQSDKDGNTPLHLATMENKPNSIALLLSMGCRLSYNNLDMSAIDYAIYYKFPEAALAMVTHEQRAKEVMALRSDRHPCVTLALIAYMPRVFEAVQDKCITKANCKKDSKSFYIKYSFDALCPQLKMEDGNNVRRKSENVPKSQNIPLPALNIKYSFKFYQRSKLEVDALRLALNDPKYRPEPLCVINAMVAHGRVELLAHPLSQKYLQMKWHSYGKYFHLANLLFYCIFLIFVTVYTYLLMGSSENYAQTKKAAKCNLSDPMNFDRENKTEKNNVFNSDFESKVAMYTSTVAILAYNAICLIREAYNVKQQKWHYLVDPSNLVSWLLYISSTLMVIPTICNYFEEIQFSAASITVFLSWFELLLLLQRFDQVGIYVVMFLEILQTLIKVLMVFSILIIAFGMAFYILLSKVGPDETGHHLSFNSIPMSLMRTFAMMLGELDFVGTYVQPYYKSETDILLPFPMPTFFILGIFMVLMPILLMNLLIGLAVGDIESVRRNAQLKRLAMQVVLHTELERKLPAILLEKVDKDELIEYPNNKKCKLGFLDLILRKWFCNPFTDDAGLDLVLESSEDYITAELEKQKRKLRDISLVLEQQHTLVRLIVQKMEIKTEADDVDEGVSPGDTRVVPRWSSPRIRKKLRTASSFNKGG
;
A
#
# COMPACT_ATOMS: atom_id res chain seq x y z
N MET A 1 16.57 -48.24 12.45
CA MET A 1 17.15 -49.20 13.43
C MET A 1 18.58 -48.78 13.72
N TRP A 2 19.21 -49.34 14.76
CA TRP A 2 20.57 -49.08 15.29
C TRP A 2 21.72 -49.01 14.26
N LEU A 3 22.91 -48.41 14.51
CA LEU A 3 23.46 -47.55 15.59
C LEU A 3 24.84 -46.98 15.13
N LEU A 4 25.29 -45.85 15.71
CA LEU A 4 26.70 -45.41 15.97
C LEU A 4 27.71 -45.27 14.78
N GLY A 5 28.76 -44.45 14.86
CA GLY A 5 29.11 -43.44 15.88
C GLY A 5 30.56 -42.91 15.75
N GLY A 6 30.82 -41.72 16.32
CA GLY A 6 32.17 -41.12 16.49
C GLY A 6 32.60 -40.10 15.42
N GLY A 7 33.29 -38.98 15.73
CA GLY A 7 33.50 -38.37 17.07
C GLY A 7 34.80 -37.58 17.29
N ALA A 8 34.90 -36.32 16.83
CA ALA A 8 35.84 -35.28 17.30
C ALA A 8 35.27 -33.89 16.91
N ALA A 9 35.08 -32.88 17.79
CA ALA A 9 36.03 -32.13 18.65
C ALA A 9 37.00 -31.27 17.81
N ARG A 10 37.13 -29.94 17.94
CA ARG A 10 36.86 -28.93 19.03
C ARG A 10 36.60 -27.52 18.38
N PRO A 11 36.51 -26.37 19.11
CA PRO A 11 36.05 -26.07 20.48
C PRO A 11 34.88 -25.04 20.51
N ALA A 12 34.49 -24.57 21.70
CA ALA A 12 33.33 -23.69 21.95
C ALA A 12 33.63 -22.18 21.99
N GLN A 13 32.56 -21.38 21.81
CA GLN A 13 32.29 -20.18 22.61
C GLN A 13 30.91 -20.32 23.31
N GLN A 14 30.69 -19.57 24.39
CA GLN A 14 29.59 -19.75 25.36
C GLN A 14 28.24 -19.18 24.82
N ARG A 15 27.07 -19.80 25.06
CA ARG A 15 26.27 -19.80 26.32
C ARG A 15 26.15 -18.38 26.93
N ALA A 16 25.03 -17.65 26.87
CA ALA A 16 23.61 -17.94 27.09
C ALA A 16 23.20 -18.08 28.58
N CYS A 17 22.05 -17.48 28.93
CA CYS A 17 21.24 -17.86 30.08
C CYS A 17 19.74 -17.69 29.77
N ARG A 18 18.90 -18.57 30.32
CA ARG A 18 17.43 -18.59 30.20
C ARG A 18 16.80 -18.59 31.59
N GLY A 19 15.53 -18.16 31.66
CA GLY A 19 14.51 -18.85 32.45
C GLY A 19 14.23 -18.29 33.85
N PRO A 20 13.40 -18.99 34.66
CA PRO A 20 12.83 -20.33 34.44
C PRO A 20 11.31 -20.35 34.22
N ALA A 21 10.68 -21.53 34.34
CA ALA A 21 9.22 -21.76 34.31
C ALA A 21 8.87 -23.11 34.99
N ILE A 22 7.58 -23.51 34.89
CA ILE A 22 6.99 -24.86 35.07
C ILE A 22 6.52 -25.25 36.50
N LEU A 23 5.34 -25.93 36.54
CA LEU A 23 4.63 -26.68 37.59
C LEU A 23 3.73 -25.92 38.60
N SER A 24 2.51 -26.39 38.95
CA SER A 24 1.56 -27.31 38.27
C SER A 24 0.22 -27.47 39.05
N THR A 25 -0.94 -27.27 38.37
CA THR A 25 -2.25 -28.00 38.47
C THR A 25 -2.96 -28.30 39.81
N PRO A 26 -4.29 -28.59 39.84
CA PRO A 26 -5.41 -28.30 38.91
C PRO A 26 -6.41 -27.33 39.63
N ASP A 27 -7.75 -27.30 39.55
CA ASP A 27 -8.88 -27.61 38.63
C ASP A 27 -10.06 -26.67 39.11
N GLY A 28 -11.18 -26.37 38.44
CA GLY A 28 -11.76 -26.71 37.14
C GLY A 28 -12.80 -25.61 36.78
N ALA A 29 -13.94 -25.82 36.11
CA ALA A 29 -14.50 -26.99 35.41
C ALA A 29 -15.32 -26.52 34.17
N MET A 30 -15.70 -27.46 33.29
CA MET A 30 -16.37 -27.26 31.98
C MET A 30 -17.79 -26.65 32.04
N PRO A 31 -18.33 -26.02 30.96
CA PRO A 31 -18.93 -26.78 29.83
C PRO A 31 -18.28 -26.56 28.44
N SER A 32 -18.72 -27.37 27.47
CA SER A 32 -18.16 -27.55 26.12
C SER A 32 -19.02 -26.97 24.98
N VAL A 33 -18.52 -27.02 23.73
CA VAL A 33 -19.22 -27.68 22.60
C VAL A 33 -18.31 -27.85 21.36
N GLN A 34 -18.52 -28.96 20.62
CA GLN A 34 -17.84 -29.46 19.42
C GLN A 34 -18.79 -30.50 18.73
N VAL A 35 -18.63 -31.08 17.51
CA VAL A 35 -17.49 -31.16 16.56
C VAL A 35 -17.98 -31.41 15.09
N ILE A 36 -17.54 -30.61 14.09
CA ILE A 36 -17.52 -30.83 12.60
C ILE A 36 -18.88 -31.18 11.87
N THR A 37 -19.17 -30.90 10.57
CA THR A 37 -18.56 -31.45 9.32
C THR A 37 -19.06 -30.74 8.01
N HIS A 38 -18.19 -30.79 6.99
CA HIS A 38 -18.43 -30.89 5.53
C HIS A 38 -19.10 -29.80 4.63
N ASN A 39 -18.35 -29.50 3.54
CA ASN A 39 -18.69 -29.39 2.11
C ASN A 39 -20.02 -28.72 1.65
N PHE A 40 -19.93 -27.73 0.75
CA PHE A 40 -20.22 -27.93 -0.69
C PHE A 40 -19.73 -26.75 -1.58
N SER A 41 -19.92 -26.88 -2.89
CA SER A 41 -19.49 -25.94 -3.95
C SER A 41 -20.67 -25.34 -4.74
N THR A 42 -20.32 -24.46 -5.70
CA THR A 42 -21.06 -24.14 -6.95
C THR A 42 -22.34 -23.28 -6.89
N THR A 43 -22.36 -22.28 -7.79
CA THR A 43 -23.45 -21.32 -8.10
C THR A 43 -24.65 -21.98 -8.82
N PRO A 44 -25.84 -21.33 -8.96
CA PRO A 44 -26.06 -20.53 -10.20
C PRO A 44 -27.13 -19.40 -10.18
N ARG A 45 -26.84 -18.27 -10.88
CA ARG A 45 -27.77 -17.47 -11.73
C ARG A 45 -28.96 -16.74 -11.00
N LYS A 46 -29.71 -15.78 -11.59
CA LYS A 46 -29.78 -15.19 -12.96
C LYS A 46 -30.41 -13.77 -12.96
N ARG A 47 -30.11 -12.99 -14.03
CA ARG A 47 -30.74 -11.73 -14.51
C ARG A 47 -30.31 -10.42 -13.79
N GLY A 48 -29.99 -9.34 -14.52
CA GLY A 48 -29.83 -9.24 -15.98
C GLY A 48 -29.41 -7.86 -16.48
N LEU A 49 -28.56 -7.81 -17.51
CA LEU A 49 -28.18 -6.58 -18.23
C LEU A 49 -29.06 -6.41 -19.48
N ALA A 50 -30.14 -5.65 -19.31
CA ALA A 50 -30.92 -4.94 -20.32
C ALA A 50 -31.92 -4.07 -19.53
N GLU A 51 -32.12 -2.79 -19.79
CA GLU A 51 -31.68 -1.95 -20.92
C GLU A 51 -30.87 -0.75 -20.42
N TRP A 52 -30.05 -0.15 -21.29
CA TRP A 52 -29.90 1.31 -21.48
C TRP A 52 -28.85 1.56 -22.56
N VAL A 53 -29.31 1.46 -23.81
CA VAL A 53 -28.53 1.75 -25.01
C VAL A 53 -29.33 2.82 -25.76
N TRP A 54 -28.63 3.89 -26.14
CA TRP A 54 -29.08 5.02 -26.97
C TRP A 54 -29.99 6.10 -26.33
N THR A 55 -29.38 7.30 -26.23
CA THR A 55 -29.84 8.61 -26.77
C THR A 55 -31.23 9.15 -26.38
N LEU A 56 -31.40 10.43 -26.05
CA LEU A 56 -30.87 11.61 -26.76
C LEU A 56 -30.51 12.80 -25.84
N THR A 57 -29.63 13.66 -26.37
CA THR A 57 -29.43 15.12 -26.17
C THR A 57 -30.04 15.87 -24.95
N GLY A 58 -29.31 16.74 -24.25
CA GLY A 58 -27.88 17.06 -24.36
C GLY A 58 -27.46 18.48 -23.94
N GLN A 59 -26.15 18.67 -23.91
CA GLN A 59 -25.40 19.95 -23.99
C GLN A 59 -25.71 21.13 -23.03
N ASN A 60 -24.64 21.46 -22.28
CA ASN A 60 -24.20 22.84 -21.98
C ASN A 60 -25.05 23.65 -20.95
N ARG A 61 -24.51 24.68 -20.26
CA ARG A 61 -23.22 25.38 -20.45
C ARG A 61 -22.62 25.93 -19.13
N GLN A 62 -21.34 25.62 -18.91
CA GLN A 62 -20.23 26.43 -18.36
C GLN A 62 -20.41 27.45 -17.20
N ASN A 63 -19.30 27.59 -16.45
CA ASN A 63 -18.85 28.76 -15.68
C ASN A 63 -19.49 28.96 -14.28
N ARG A 64 -18.72 28.91 -13.17
CA ARG A 64 -17.71 29.88 -12.64
C ARG A 64 -18.40 31.06 -11.92
N GLU A 65 -17.90 31.60 -10.80
CA GLU A 65 -16.60 31.36 -10.14
C GLU A 65 -16.65 31.50 -8.59
N LYS A 66 -15.47 31.61 -7.99
CA LYS A 66 -15.10 31.47 -6.56
C LYS A 66 -15.78 32.41 -5.57
N VAL A 67 -15.68 31.99 -4.30
CA VAL A 67 -16.04 32.67 -3.05
C VAL A 67 -14.86 33.46 -2.46
N ASP A 68 -15.15 34.39 -1.54
CA ASP A 68 -14.26 35.10 -0.57
C ASP A 68 -13.31 36.21 -1.08
N PRO A 69 -12.85 37.16 -0.20
CA PRO A 69 -13.06 37.25 1.26
C PRO A 69 -13.46 38.62 1.87
N GLY A 70 -14.12 38.57 3.04
CA GLY A 70 -13.68 39.31 4.26
C GLY A 70 -14.19 40.73 4.56
N GLY A 71 -14.57 40.96 5.82
CA GLY A 71 -14.80 42.29 6.41
C GLY A 71 -15.64 42.26 7.71
N GLU A 72 -15.05 42.64 8.84
CA GLU A 72 -15.78 42.83 10.11
C GLU A 72 -16.35 44.27 10.18
N LEU A 73 -17.61 44.44 10.60
CA LEU A 73 -18.00 45.33 11.71
C LEU A 73 -19.52 45.30 12.00
N GLN A 74 -19.89 45.95 13.10
CA GLN A 74 -21.09 45.74 13.91
C GLN A 74 -22.22 46.77 13.61
N ILE A 75 -23.42 46.51 14.15
CA ILE A 75 -24.56 47.43 14.39
C ILE A 75 -25.73 47.46 13.36
N MET A 76 -26.92 47.09 13.89
CA MET A 76 -28.31 47.42 13.48
C MET A 76 -29.00 46.85 12.22
N LEU A 77 -30.32 46.72 12.40
CA LEU A 77 -31.42 46.61 11.42
C LEU A 77 -31.46 47.83 10.45
N PRO A 78 -32.23 47.81 9.32
CA PRO A 78 -33.35 46.91 9.01
C PRO A 78 -33.38 46.32 7.57
N ALA A 79 -34.34 45.41 7.31
CA ALA A 79 -34.75 45.05 5.95
C ALA A 79 -36.24 44.64 5.85
N GLN A 80 -36.99 45.49 5.15
CA GLN A 80 -38.23 45.23 4.38
C GLN A 80 -38.05 46.02 3.06
N PRO A 81 -38.74 45.72 1.95
CA PRO A 81 -39.71 44.65 1.71
C PRO A 81 -39.28 43.70 0.56
N ASP A 82 -40.16 42.77 0.15
CA ASP A 82 -40.64 42.71 -1.24
C ASP A 82 -41.90 41.82 -1.39
N LYS A 83 -42.74 42.16 -2.38
CA LYS A 83 -44.06 41.56 -2.76
C LYS A 83 -44.36 41.98 -4.22
N PRO A 84 -45.36 41.42 -4.94
CA PRO A 84 -46.37 40.40 -4.59
C PRO A 84 -46.12 39.06 -5.36
N THR A 85 -46.84 37.94 -5.21
CA THR A 85 -48.30 37.65 -5.29
C THR A 85 -48.78 36.73 -4.15
N SER A 86 -49.98 36.77 -3.53
CA SER A 86 -51.33 37.32 -3.81
C SER A 86 -52.12 36.62 -4.95
N GLY A 87 -53.19 35.85 -4.70
CA GLY A 87 -53.74 35.41 -3.41
C GLY A 87 -52.96 34.25 -2.75
N GLU A 88 -53.15 33.94 -1.47
CA GLU A 88 -54.10 34.53 -0.51
C GLU A 88 -53.36 35.26 0.63
N VAL A 89 -54.11 35.94 1.52
CA VAL A 89 -53.54 36.74 2.62
C VAL A 89 -53.66 35.98 3.93
N CYS A 90 -52.63 35.22 4.31
CA CYS A 90 -52.52 34.70 5.68
C CYS A 90 -52.45 35.89 6.65
N LEU A 91 -53.41 36.00 7.55
CA LEU A 91 -53.42 37.04 8.57
C LEU A 91 -52.40 36.70 9.67
N LEU A 92 -51.82 37.71 10.30
CA LEU A 92 -51.04 37.53 11.55
C LEU A 92 -51.83 36.86 12.68
N ALA A 93 -53.16 36.79 12.55
CA ALA A 93 -54.06 36.05 13.43
C ALA A 93 -53.95 34.51 13.30
N GLU A 94 -53.44 34.00 12.17
CA GLU A 94 -53.56 32.60 11.73
C GLU A 94 -52.24 31.82 11.77
N SER A 95 -51.15 32.40 12.27
CA SER A 95 -49.86 31.71 12.37
C SER A 95 -49.98 30.43 13.23
N PRO A 96 -49.47 29.26 12.79
CA PRO A 96 -49.63 27.99 13.52
C PRO A 96 -49.01 28.03 14.93
N PHE A 97 -47.99 28.87 15.15
CA PHE A 97 -47.36 29.08 16.45
C PHE A 97 -48.24 29.83 17.47
N ARG A 98 -49.37 30.43 17.07
CA ARG A 98 -50.24 31.20 17.97
C ARG A 98 -50.78 30.34 19.12
N ILE A 99 -51.03 29.05 18.87
CA ILE A 99 -51.50 28.11 19.91
C ILE A 99 -50.48 27.97 21.06
N LEU A 100 -49.18 28.06 20.77
CA LEU A 100 -48.11 28.03 21.79
C LEU A 100 -48.09 29.32 22.63
N ARG A 101 -48.40 30.46 22.01
CA ARG A 101 -48.51 31.75 22.71
C ARG A 101 -49.78 31.84 23.56
N ALA A 102 -50.89 31.24 23.13
CA ALA A 102 -52.08 31.07 23.95
C ALA A 102 -51.83 30.11 25.14
N ALA A 103 -51.05 29.04 24.93
CA ALA A 103 -50.59 28.15 26.00
C ALA A 103 -49.68 28.86 27.02
N GLU A 104 -48.83 29.79 26.57
CA GLU A 104 -48.04 30.65 27.46
C GLU A 104 -48.91 31.62 28.26
N SER A 105 -49.92 32.24 27.62
CA SER A 105 -50.69 33.33 28.23
C SER A 105 -51.86 32.89 29.12
N GLY A 106 -52.04 31.59 29.37
CA GLY A 106 -53.14 31.08 30.21
C GLY A 106 -54.53 31.15 29.56
N ASN A 107 -54.65 31.56 28.29
CA ASN A 107 -55.93 31.91 27.67
C ASN A 107 -56.60 30.66 27.07
N VAL A 108 -57.39 29.98 27.89
CA VAL A 108 -58.15 28.76 27.50
C VAL A 108 -59.09 29.02 26.33
N GLU A 109 -59.73 30.18 26.22
CA GLU A 109 -60.72 30.48 25.18
C GLU A 109 -60.07 30.62 23.79
N ASP A 110 -59.00 31.40 23.68
CA ASP A 110 -58.25 31.52 22.40
C ASP A 110 -57.55 30.20 22.06
N PHE A 111 -57.08 29.44 23.07
CA PHE A 111 -56.50 28.10 22.88
C PHE A 111 -57.54 27.09 22.36
N MET A 112 -58.72 27.03 22.97
CA MET A 112 -59.83 26.15 22.58
C MET A 112 -60.35 26.51 21.19
N ARG A 113 -60.51 27.80 20.88
CA ARG A 113 -60.90 28.26 19.54
C ARG A 113 -59.87 27.87 18.47
N LEU A 114 -58.57 27.99 18.77
CA LEU A 114 -57.50 27.59 17.84
C LEU A 114 -57.42 26.07 17.68
N TYR A 115 -57.64 25.30 18.74
CA TYR A 115 -57.70 23.83 18.68
C TYR A 115 -58.89 23.32 17.86
N LEU A 116 -60.10 23.85 18.11
CA LEU A 116 -61.30 23.49 17.36
C LEU A 116 -61.23 23.87 15.87
N SER A 117 -60.39 24.84 15.50
CA SER A 117 -60.14 25.17 14.09
C SER A 117 -59.27 24.13 13.37
N GLU A 118 -58.23 23.59 14.03
CA GLU A 118 -57.35 22.55 13.48
C GLU A 118 -56.74 21.72 14.63
N PRO A 119 -57.25 20.49 14.89
CA PRO A 119 -56.77 19.66 16.01
C PRO A 119 -55.28 19.28 15.93
N SER A 120 -54.73 19.24 14.71
CA SER A 120 -53.29 19.03 14.45
C SER A 120 -52.37 20.06 15.12
N ARG A 121 -52.89 21.24 15.50
CA ARG A 121 -52.10 22.31 16.11
C ARG A 121 -51.50 21.95 17.47
N LEU A 122 -52.00 20.94 18.18
CA LEU A 122 -51.37 20.45 19.42
C LEU A 122 -49.96 19.88 19.20
N ALA A 123 -49.67 19.35 18.01
CA ALA A 123 -48.38 18.78 17.65
C ALA A 123 -47.34 19.83 17.18
N VAL A 124 -47.72 21.11 17.10
CA VAL A 124 -46.80 22.20 16.70
C VAL A 124 -45.72 22.38 17.76
N ARG A 125 -44.47 22.55 17.29
CA ARG A 125 -43.26 22.71 18.09
C ARG A 125 -42.64 24.07 17.81
N ASP A 126 -42.10 24.74 18.84
CA ASP A 126 -41.31 25.96 18.65
C ASP A 126 -39.90 25.67 18.11
N GLY A 127 -39.08 26.71 17.91
CA GLY A 127 -37.69 26.58 17.48
C GLY A 127 -36.74 25.87 18.47
N ARG A 128 -37.23 25.48 19.66
CA ARG A 128 -36.54 24.64 20.64
C ARG A 128 -37.19 23.25 20.76
N GLY A 129 -38.13 22.90 19.88
CA GLY A 129 -38.85 21.63 19.88
C GLY A 129 -40.02 21.54 20.85
N ARG A 130 -40.33 22.60 21.60
CA ARG A 130 -41.30 22.58 22.71
C ARG A 130 -42.74 22.66 22.20
N THR A 131 -43.61 21.79 22.72
CA THR A 131 -45.05 21.74 22.40
C THR A 131 -45.89 22.64 23.30
N ALA A 132 -47.20 22.74 23.05
CA ALA A 132 -48.13 23.49 23.91
C ALA A 132 -48.08 23.04 25.39
N ALA A 133 -47.93 21.74 25.65
CA ALA A 133 -47.82 21.19 27.00
C ALA A 133 -46.58 21.72 27.75
N HIS A 134 -45.42 21.78 27.08
CA HIS A 134 -44.18 22.34 27.65
C HIS A 134 -44.36 23.81 28.03
N GLN A 135 -45.01 24.59 27.17
CA GLN A 135 -45.15 26.04 27.36
C GLN A 135 -46.24 26.40 28.40
N ALA A 136 -47.27 25.57 28.56
CA ALA A 136 -48.22 25.66 29.66
C ALA A 136 -47.58 25.24 31.00
N ALA A 137 -46.81 24.16 31.02
CA ALA A 137 -46.08 23.68 32.19
C ALA A 137 -45.04 24.71 32.69
N ALA A 138 -44.30 25.35 31.78
CA ALA A 138 -43.34 26.43 32.09
C ALA A 138 -43.97 27.65 32.78
N ARG A 139 -45.29 27.82 32.69
CA ARG A 139 -46.04 28.97 33.23
C ARG A 139 -47.05 28.57 34.31
N ASN A 140 -47.05 27.31 34.76
CA ASN A 140 -48.00 26.77 35.74
C ASN A 140 -49.49 26.83 35.28
N ASN A 141 -49.73 26.82 33.95
CA ASN A 141 -51.07 26.97 33.36
C ASN A 141 -51.86 25.65 33.35
N THR A 142 -52.25 25.17 34.54
CA THR A 142 -52.98 23.91 34.74
C THR A 142 -54.24 23.77 33.88
N ASN A 143 -55.03 24.83 33.72
CA ASN A 143 -56.26 24.81 32.90
C ASN A 143 -56.01 24.38 31.44
N ILE A 144 -54.87 24.75 30.86
CA ILE A 144 -54.49 24.32 29.50
C ILE A 144 -53.93 22.90 29.51
N LEU A 145 -53.25 22.47 30.57
CA LEU A 145 -52.81 21.07 30.71
C LEU A 145 -54.00 20.11 30.86
N HIS A 146 -55.02 20.47 31.65
CA HIS A 146 -56.31 19.77 31.70
C HIS A 146 -56.95 19.66 30.31
N PHE A 147 -56.98 20.76 29.55
CA PHE A 147 -57.52 20.77 28.19
C PHE A 147 -56.73 19.83 27.26
N ILE A 148 -55.40 19.94 27.24
CA ILE A 148 -54.52 19.11 26.40
C ILE A 148 -54.71 17.62 26.72
N ASN A 149 -54.77 17.25 28.01
CA ASN A 149 -55.00 15.87 28.44
C ASN A 149 -56.37 15.34 28.00
N ASN A 150 -57.45 16.11 28.23
CA ASN A 150 -58.82 15.71 27.88
C ASN A 150 -59.03 15.50 26.37
N TYR A 151 -58.20 16.14 25.53
CA TYR A 151 -58.21 15.98 24.08
C TYR A 151 -57.06 15.11 23.53
N GLY A 152 -56.40 14.32 24.38
CA GLY A 152 -55.44 13.28 23.97
C GLY A 152 -54.06 13.79 23.52
N GLY A 153 -53.65 14.97 23.97
CA GLY A 153 -52.33 15.51 23.67
C GLY A 153 -51.21 14.87 24.51
N ASP A 154 -50.06 14.64 23.89
CA ASP A 154 -48.90 13.99 24.51
C ASP A 154 -48.23 14.86 25.60
N LEU A 155 -48.31 14.38 26.85
CA LEU A 155 -47.68 14.98 28.05
C LEU A 155 -46.25 14.46 28.30
N ASN A 156 -45.82 13.42 27.59
CA ASN A 156 -44.47 12.83 27.65
C ASN A 156 -43.54 13.33 26.53
N ALA A 157 -44.07 14.11 25.58
CA ALA A 157 -43.32 14.68 24.45
C ALA A 157 -41.97 15.27 24.89
N LYS A 158 -40.89 15.00 24.14
CA LYS A 158 -39.57 15.61 24.39
C LYS A 158 -39.34 16.87 23.56
N ASP A 159 -38.64 17.87 24.10
CA ASP A 159 -38.07 19.01 23.36
C ASP A 159 -36.71 18.67 22.68
N ASN A 160 -36.04 19.67 22.09
CA ASN A 160 -34.74 19.47 21.41
C ASN A 160 -33.55 19.21 22.36
N PHE A 161 -33.76 19.20 23.67
CA PHE A 161 -32.77 18.85 24.70
C PHE A 161 -33.18 17.59 25.49
N GLY A 162 -34.18 16.86 24.98
CA GLY A 162 -34.71 15.65 25.58
C GLY A 162 -35.62 15.87 26.80
N ASN A 163 -35.87 17.13 27.20
CA ASN A 163 -36.71 17.46 28.36
C ASN A 163 -38.19 17.19 28.05
N THR A 164 -38.95 16.76 29.05
CA THR A 164 -40.42 16.64 28.99
C THR A 164 -41.10 17.86 29.65
N PRO A 165 -42.43 18.06 29.50
CA PRO A 165 -43.17 19.09 30.24
C PRO A 165 -42.93 19.05 31.75
N LEU A 166 -42.74 17.86 32.34
CA LEU A 166 -42.40 17.71 33.76
C LEU A 166 -41.03 18.31 34.10
N HIS A 167 -40.00 18.12 33.26
CA HIS A 167 -38.67 18.70 33.48
C HIS A 167 -38.73 20.23 33.45
N ILE A 168 -39.45 20.82 32.49
CA ILE A 168 -39.60 22.27 32.40
C ILE A 168 -40.47 22.82 33.57
N ALA A 169 -41.45 22.06 34.06
CA ALA A 169 -42.20 22.41 35.27
C ALA A 169 -41.30 22.44 36.52
N VAL A 170 -40.37 21.47 36.66
CA VAL A 170 -39.38 21.40 37.75
C VAL A 170 -38.41 22.59 37.70
N GLU A 171 -37.85 22.90 36.52
CA GLU A 171 -36.95 24.03 36.31
C GLU A 171 -37.57 25.36 36.78
N ASN A 172 -38.84 25.58 36.40
CA ASN A 172 -39.60 26.81 36.66
C ASN A 172 -40.40 26.79 37.99
N VAL A 173 -40.32 25.72 38.79
CA VAL A 173 -41.01 25.55 40.08
C VAL A 173 -42.55 25.67 39.96
N ALA A 174 -43.12 25.15 38.87
CA ALA A 174 -44.55 25.19 38.58
C ALA A 174 -45.30 24.08 39.35
N LEU A 175 -45.49 24.28 40.66
CA LEU A 175 -45.99 23.25 41.59
C LEU A 175 -47.35 22.66 41.21
N ASP A 176 -48.31 23.47 40.76
CA ASP A 176 -49.66 22.98 40.42
C ASP A 176 -49.66 22.20 39.09
N ALA A 177 -48.82 22.62 38.13
CA ALA A 177 -48.57 21.86 36.91
C ALA A 177 -47.84 20.53 37.19
N ILE A 178 -46.89 20.51 38.14
CA ILE A 178 -46.24 19.27 38.61
C ILE A 178 -47.26 18.33 39.24
N GLU A 179 -48.09 18.83 40.16
CA GLU A 179 -49.11 18.04 40.84
C GLU A 179 -50.16 17.50 39.84
N PHE A 180 -50.58 18.30 38.86
CA PHE A 180 -51.41 17.85 37.74
C PHE A 180 -50.76 16.72 36.93
N LEU A 181 -49.50 16.86 36.51
CA LEU A 181 -48.80 15.87 35.68
C LEU A 181 -48.61 14.53 36.43
N LEU A 182 -48.36 14.57 37.74
CA LEU A 182 -48.22 13.37 38.58
C LEU A 182 -49.57 12.71 38.89
N GLN A 183 -50.66 13.48 39.04
CA GLN A 183 -52.01 12.90 39.15
C GLN A 183 -52.38 12.07 37.90
N HIS A 184 -51.85 12.43 36.73
CA HIS A 184 -52.10 11.75 35.45
C HIS A 184 -51.04 10.69 35.08
N ARG A 185 -50.11 10.36 35.99
CA ARG A 185 -49.06 9.32 35.81
C ARG A 185 -48.16 9.50 34.57
N VAL A 186 -47.68 10.72 34.36
CA VAL A 186 -46.64 11.05 33.38
C VAL A 186 -45.33 10.29 33.66
N ASP A 187 -44.57 9.90 32.63
CA ASP A 187 -43.40 9.03 32.76
C ASP A 187 -42.19 9.74 33.41
N THR A 188 -42.08 9.60 34.73
CA THR A 188 -41.01 10.17 35.58
C THR A 188 -39.61 9.65 35.25
N ASN A 189 -39.52 8.46 34.63
CA ASN A 189 -38.27 7.76 34.31
C ASN A 189 -37.57 8.27 33.03
N ILE A 190 -38.19 9.18 32.28
CA ILE A 190 -37.59 9.74 31.07
C ILE A 190 -36.38 10.59 31.46
N LEU A 191 -35.22 10.29 30.86
CA LEU A 191 -34.02 11.13 30.94
C LEU A 191 -33.98 12.15 29.78
N ASN A 192 -33.46 13.34 30.06
CA ASN A 192 -33.07 14.36 29.08
C ASN A 192 -31.66 14.09 28.51
N ASP A 193 -31.14 14.98 27.65
CA ASP A 193 -29.86 14.77 26.96
C ASP A 193 -28.63 14.88 27.89
N LYS A 194 -28.76 15.49 29.08
CA LYS A 194 -27.77 15.41 30.18
C LYS A 194 -27.80 14.05 30.92
N SER A 195 -28.62 13.09 30.47
CA SER A 195 -28.95 11.88 31.23
C SER A 195 -29.57 12.17 32.62
N GLN A 196 -30.33 13.26 32.76
CA GLN A 196 -31.02 13.61 34.01
C GLN A 196 -32.52 13.36 33.89
N GLY A 197 -33.10 12.79 34.95
CA GLY A 197 -34.56 12.70 35.12
C GLY A 197 -35.09 13.81 36.02
N ALA A 198 -36.42 13.96 36.12
CA ALA A 198 -37.06 15.04 36.87
C ALA A 198 -36.59 15.15 38.35
N LEU A 199 -36.30 14.03 39.01
CA LEU A 199 -35.76 14.00 40.38
C LEU A 199 -34.29 14.48 40.47
N HIS A 200 -33.48 14.20 39.45
CA HIS A 200 -32.09 14.68 39.35
C HIS A 200 -32.06 16.19 39.11
N LEU A 201 -32.91 16.70 38.22
CA LEU A 201 -33.03 18.13 37.95
C LEU A 201 -33.56 18.91 39.17
N ALA A 202 -34.51 18.33 39.92
CA ALA A 202 -35.01 18.93 41.15
C ALA A 202 -33.95 19.01 42.26
N THR A 203 -32.97 18.10 42.27
CA THR A 203 -31.87 18.10 43.25
C THR A 203 -30.71 19.00 42.80
N GLU A 204 -30.27 18.96 41.54
CA GLU A 204 -29.27 19.90 40.97
C GLU A 204 -29.69 21.38 41.18
N LEU A 205 -30.98 21.69 41.01
CA LEU A 205 -31.51 23.06 41.13
C LEU A 205 -32.00 23.44 42.56
N ASN A 206 -31.70 22.62 43.58
CA ASN A 206 -32.09 22.81 44.99
C ASN A 206 -33.60 23.12 45.19
N ARG A 207 -34.48 22.42 44.47
CA ARG A 207 -35.93 22.68 44.46
C ARG A 207 -36.65 21.94 45.60
N VAL A 208 -36.36 22.33 46.84
CA VAL A 208 -36.94 21.74 48.07
C VAL A 208 -38.46 21.57 48.01
N SER A 209 -39.20 22.59 47.55
CA SER A 209 -40.66 22.54 47.43
C SER A 209 -41.16 21.53 46.39
N VAL A 210 -40.42 21.35 45.28
CA VAL A 210 -40.71 20.33 44.27
C VAL A 210 -40.50 18.93 44.83
N LEU A 211 -39.41 18.72 45.58
CA LEU A 211 -39.14 17.44 46.24
C LEU A 211 -40.21 17.08 47.30
N GLN A 212 -40.75 18.08 48.01
CA GLN A 212 -41.88 17.89 48.92
C GLN A 212 -43.17 17.48 48.18
N THR A 213 -43.45 18.06 47.01
CA THR A 213 -44.56 17.60 46.16
C THR A 213 -44.30 16.19 45.59
N PHE A 214 -43.07 15.88 45.18
CA PHE A 214 -42.70 14.53 44.73
C PHE A 214 -42.85 13.48 45.85
N ALA A 215 -42.54 13.81 47.10
CA ALA A 215 -42.71 12.93 48.25
C ALA A 215 -44.18 12.50 48.47
N LYS A 216 -45.17 13.34 48.12
CA LYS A 216 -46.60 12.95 48.11
C LYS A 216 -46.90 11.81 47.13
N TYR A 217 -46.12 11.69 46.06
CA TYR A 217 -46.33 10.76 44.93
C TYR A 217 -45.20 9.73 44.81
N LYS A 218 -44.60 9.35 45.94
CA LYS A 218 -43.45 8.45 46.08
C LYS A 218 -43.48 7.22 45.15
N ASP A 219 -44.61 6.52 45.09
CA ASP A 219 -44.77 5.28 44.32
C ASP A 219 -44.64 5.46 42.79
N GLN A 220 -44.61 6.71 42.29
CA GLN A 220 -44.40 7.02 40.88
C GLN A 220 -42.94 7.31 40.52
N PHE A 221 -42.03 7.42 41.49
CA PHE A 221 -40.64 7.80 41.26
C PHE A 221 -39.69 6.63 41.51
N ASN A 222 -38.90 6.26 40.50
CA ASN A 222 -37.70 5.46 40.73
C ASN A 222 -36.62 6.36 41.33
N VAL A 223 -36.58 6.43 42.66
CA VAL A 223 -35.58 7.20 43.43
C VAL A 223 -34.14 6.74 43.13
N GLU A 224 -34.00 5.46 42.79
CA GLU A 224 -32.75 4.78 42.44
C GLU A 224 -32.53 4.71 40.91
N LEU A 225 -33.15 5.61 40.14
CA LEU A 225 -32.82 5.82 38.73
C LEU A 225 -31.38 6.34 38.62
N GLY A 226 -30.56 5.71 37.79
CA GLY A 226 -29.21 6.20 37.51
C GLY A 226 -29.24 7.23 36.39
N GLY A 227 -28.74 8.43 36.66
CA GLY A 227 -28.49 9.45 35.64
C GLY A 227 -27.10 9.32 35.02
N GLU A 228 -26.45 10.46 34.73
CA GLU A 228 -25.07 10.51 34.22
C GLU A 228 -24.11 9.68 35.11
N HIS A 229 -23.28 8.83 34.49
CA HIS A 229 -22.41 7.86 35.16
C HIS A 229 -23.12 6.94 36.19
N GLY A 230 -24.44 6.75 36.08
CA GLY A 230 -25.24 5.98 37.03
C GLY A 230 -25.43 6.66 38.39
N ARG A 231 -25.05 7.94 38.53
CA ARG A 231 -25.28 8.75 39.74
C ARG A 231 -26.78 8.90 39.98
N THR A 232 -27.26 8.57 41.17
CA THR A 232 -28.65 8.82 41.60
C THR A 232 -28.83 10.27 42.07
N ALA A 233 -30.07 10.72 42.25
CA ALA A 233 -30.40 12.05 42.77
C ALA A 233 -29.71 12.38 44.12
N LEU A 234 -29.39 11.36 44.92
CA LEU A 234 -28.65 11.49 46.18
C LEU A 234 -27.15 11.83 45.97
N HIS A 235 -26.55 11.35 44.88
CA HIS A 235 -25.19 11.74 44.48
C HIS A 235 -25.15 13.20 44.01
N PHE A 236 -26.17 13.69 43.29
CA PHE A 236 -26.26 15.10 42.92
C PHE A 236 -26.43 16.01 44.15
N ALA A 237 -27.24 15.61 45.13
CA ALA A 237 -27.32 16.32 46.41
C ALA A 237 -25.94 16.39 47.12
N ALA A 238 -25.17 15.28 47.09
CA ALA A 238 -23.81 15.20 47.63
C ALA A 238 -22.77 16.05 46.87
N ILE A 239 -22.91 16.23 45.54
CA ILE A 239 -21.99 17.05 44.73
C ILE A 239 -22.18 18.55 44.96
N HIS A 240 -23.36 19.00 45.39
CA HIS A 240 -23.70 20.42 45.57
C HIS A 240 -23.91 20.84 47.04
N ASP A 241 -23.63 19.96 48.01
CA ASP A 241 -23.92 20.11 49.46
C ASP A 241 -25.36 20.55 49.78
N HIS A 242 -26.34 19.92 49.14
CA HIS A 242 -27.76 20.21 49.36
C HIS A 242 -28.37 19.30 50.44
N ASP A 243 -28.06 19.63 51.69
CA ASP A 243 -28.43 18.91 52.92
C ASP A 243 -29.94 18.71 53.08
N ILE A 244 -30.74 19.75 52.80
CA ILE A 244 -32.21 19.67 52.88
C ILE A 244 -32.76 18.73 51.81
N CYS A 245 -32.22 18.77 50.58
CA CYS A 245 -32.59 17.84 49.51
C CYS A 245 -32.20 16.40 49.86
N ALA A 246 -30.96 16.18 50.32
CA ALA A 246 -30.48 14.87 50.78
C ALA A 246 -31.38 14.31 51.89
N LYS A 247 -31.79 15.13 52.86
CA LYS A 247 -32.69 14.73 53.94
C LYS A 247 -34.04 14.26 53.42
N ILE A 248 -34.72 15.04 52.56
CA ILE A 248 -36.04 14.69 51.99
C ILE A 248 -35.96 13.43 51.11
N LEU A 249 -34.90 13.31 50.29
CA LEU A 249 -34.64 12.10 49.50
C LEU A 249 -34.56 10.85 50.40
N ILE A 250 -33.93 10.97 51.56
CA ILE A 250 -33.65 9.87 52.48
C ILE A 250 -34.84 9.54 53.38
N THR A 251 -35.48 10.54 54.01
CA THR A 251 -36.56 10.32 54.98
C THR A 251 -37.89 10.04 54.30
N ASP A 252 -38.22 10.81 53.28
CA ASP A 252 -39.57 10.87 52.73
C ASP A 252 -39.65 9.99 51.48
N LEU A 253 -38.74 10.19 50.53
CA LEU A 253 -38.64 9.38 49.31
C LEU A 253 -37.92 8.04 49.53
N GLY A 254 -37.11 7.88 50.57
CA GLY A 254 -36.52 6.60 50.98
C GLY A 254 -35.28 6.12 50.20
N ALA A 255 -34.47 7.04 49.69
CA ALA A 255 -33.24 6.75 48.94
C ALA A 255 -32.21 5.92 49.74
N GLU A 256 -31.47 5.04 49.08
CA GLU A 256 -30.44 4.19 49.70
C GLU A 256 -29.03 4.79 49.59
N CYS A 257 -28.44 5.17 50.72
CA CYS A 257 -27.04 5.63 50.77
C CYS A 257 -25.99 4.54 50.42
N LYS A 258 -26.42 3.30 50.16
CA LYS A 258 -25.56 2.14 49.85
C LYS A 258 -25.53 1.77 48.36
N ARG A 259 -26.23 2.50 47.49
CA ARG A 259 -26.06 2.35 46.04
C ARG A 259 -24.85 3.15 45.56
N ALA A 260 -23.88 2.48 44.95
CA ALA A 260 -22.78 3.13 44.25
C ALA A 260 -23.18 3.57 42.83
N CYS A 261 -22.51 4.60 42.30
CA CYS A 261 -22.54 4.95 40.88
C CYS A 261 -21.71 3.93 40.04
N ASN A 262 -21.70 4.07 38.70
CA ASN A 262 -20.96 3.14 37.83
C ASN A 262 -19.45 3.10 38.10
N ASN A 263 -18.90 4.15 38.72
CA ASN A 263 -17.48 4.23 39.08
C ASN A 263 -17.17 3.61 40.47
N GLY A 264 -18.19 3.14 41.21
CA GLY A 264 -18.02 2.56 42.55
C GLY A 264 -18.07 3.55 43.71
N TYR A 265 -18.04 4.87 43.46
CA TYR A 265 -18.25 5.86 44.51
C TYR A 265 -19.68 5.76 45.07
N TYR A 266 -19.79 5.75 46.40
CA TYR A 266 -21.04 5.92 47.14
C TYR A 266 -21.34 7.43 47.32
N PRO A 267 -22.58 7.83 47.68
CA PRO A 267 -22.90 9.23 47.97
C PRO A 267 -21.98 9.87 49.02
N ILE A 268 -21.52 9.10 50.02
CA ILE A 268 -20.58 9.56 51.05
C ILE A 268 -19.16 9.85 50.52
N HIS A 269 -18.70 9.15 49.46
CA HIS A 269 -17.43 9.43 48.79
C HIS A 269 -17.52 10.69 47.93
N GLU A 270 -18.63 10.90 47.21
CA GLU A 270 -18.86 12.15 46.46
C GLU A 270 -19.03 13.34 47.43
N ALA A 271 -19.72 13.18 48.55
CA ALA A 271 -19.83 14.25 49.56
C ALA A 271 -18.46 14.63 50.15
N ALA A 272 -17.63 13.63 50.45
CA ALA A 272 -16.26 13.85 50.91
C ALA A 272 -15.40 14.57 49.85
N LYS A 273 -15.54 14.20 48.58
CA LYS A 273 -14.74 14.72 47.44
C LYS A 273 -15.06 16.17 47.05
N ASN A 274 -16.28 16.64 47.31
CA ASN A 274 -16.79 17.93 46.83
C ASN A 274 -17.05 18.96 47.97
N ALA A 275 -16.27 18.91 49.07
CA ALA A 275 -16.40 19.78 50.25
C ALA A 275 -17.70 19.66 51.09
N SER A 276 -18.57 18.70 50.77
CA SER A 276 -20.00 18.69 51.16
C SER A 276 -20.26 18.19 52.57
N SER A 277 -19.68 18.89 53.55
CA SER A 277 -19.71 18.54 54.98
C SER A 277 -21.12 18.41 55.57
N ARG A 278 -22.13 19.14 55.07
CA ARG A 278 -23.49 19.12 55.64
C ARG A 278 -24.28 17.89 55.17
N THR A 279 -24.24 17.61 53.88
CA THR A 279 -24.81 16.38 53.31
C THR A 279 -24.10 15.13 53.86
N MET A 280 -22.78 15.20 54.04
CA MET A 280 -22.03 14.12 54.70
C MET A 280 -22.50 13.88 56.13
N GLU A 281 -22.79 14.94 56.91
CA GLU A 281 -23.38 14.79 58.24
C GLU A 281 -24.79 14.16 58.18
N VAL A 282 -25.65 14.59 57.24
CA VAL A 282 -26.98 14.00 57.03
C VAL A 282 -26.91 12.50 56.72
N PHE A 283 -25.92 12.06 55.91
CA PHE A 283 -25.71 10.64 55.63
C PHE A 283 -25.28 9.85 56.88
N LEU A 284 -24.41 10.42 57.73
CA LEU A 284 -24.02 9.78 59.00
C LEU A 284 -25.18 9.72 60.00
N GLN A 285 -25.95 10.81 60.17
CA GLN A 285 -27.13 10.84 61.03
C GLN A 285 -28.20 9.83 60.57
N TRP A 286 -28.38 9.64 59.25
CA TRP A 286 -29.29 8.61 58.74
C TRP A 286 -28.83 7.19 59.09
N GLY A 287 -27.54 6.88 58.92
CA GLY A 287 -27.03 5.55 59.23
C GLY A 287 -27.25 5.17 60.70
N GLU A 288 -27.08 6.12 61.62
CA GLU A 288 -27.41 5.94 63.03
C GLU A 288 -28.90 5.63 63.23
N SER A 289 -29.80 6.35 62.54
CA SER A 289 -31.25 6.06 62.57
C SER A 289 -31.63 4.68 62.02
N LYS A 290 -30.75 4.05 61.23
CA LYS A 290 -30.86 2.69 60.70
C LYS A 290 -30.03 1.65 61.46
N GLY A 291 -29.43 2.02 62.61
CA GLY A 291 -28.63 1.11 63.44
C GLY A 291 -27.26 0.75 62.88
N CYS A 292 -26.77 1.45 61.84
CA CYS A 292 -25.39 1.34 61.39
C CYS A 292 -24.49 2.26 62.23
N THR A 293 -23.32 1.79 62.67
CA THR A 293 -22.31 2.66 63.29
C THR A 293 -21.72 3.62 62.26
N ARG A 294 -21.29 4.82 62.69
CA ARG A 294 -20.60 5.78 61.80
C ARG A 294 -19.39 5.15 61.12
N GLU A 295 -18.60 4.41 61.91
CA GLU A 295 -17.45 3.62 61.45
C GLU A 295 -17.81 2.72 60.24
N SER A 296 -18.93 2.01 60.29
CA SER A 296 -19.36 1.09 59.21
C SER A 296 -19.73 1.78 57.88
N MET A 297 -19.97 3.10 57.88
CA MET A 297 -20.20 3.87 56.65
C MET A 297 -18.91 4.49 56.12
N ILE A 298 -17.93 4.69 56.99
CA ILE A 298 -16.63 5.30 56.68
C ILE A 298 -15.58 4.22 56.35
N SER A 299 -15.84 2.97 56.72
CA SER A 299 -15.14 1.78 56.22
C SER A 299 -15.74 1.23 54.92
N LEU A 300 -16.53 2.01 54.18
CA LEU A 300 -16.95 1.67 52.82
C LEU A 300 -15.79 1.92 51.85
N TYR A 301 -15.52 0.95 50.99
CA TYR A 301 -14.49 1.01 49.94
C TYR A 301 -15.16 1.19 48.58
N ASP A 302 -14.65 2.10 47.75
CA ASP A 302 -15.05 2.20 46.35
C ASP A 302 -14.28 1.19 45.45
N ASN A 303 -14.45 1.30 44.13
CA ASN A 303 -13.78 0.41 43.15
C ASN A 303 -12.25 0.62 43.06
N GLU A 304 -11.69 1.64 43.68
CA GLU A 304 -10.25 1.94 43.74
C GLU A 304 -9.64 1.56 45.12
N GLY A 305 -10.50 1.14 46.06
CA GLY A 305 -10.13 0.85 47.44
C GLY A 305 -10.00 2.10 48.32
N ASN A 306 -10.50 3.26 47.88
CA ASN A 306 -10.54 4.45 48.72
C ASN A 306 -11.62 4.31 49.80
N VAL A 307 -11.33 4.77 51.02
CA VAL A 307 -12.36 5.14 51.99
C VAL A 307 -12.69 6.64 51.86
N PRO A 308 -13.83 7.16 52.38
CA PRO A 308 -14.19 8.57 52.23
C PRO A 308 -13.14 9.56 52.77
N LEU A 309 -12.24 9.13 53.67
CA LEU A 309 -11.10 9.95 54.10
C LEU A 309 -10.07 10.20 52.98
N HIS A 310 -9.78 9.21 52.11
CA HIS A 310 -8.95 9.43 50.92
C HIS A 310 -9.62 10.43 49.97
N SER A 311 -10.94 10.32 49.77
CA SER A 311 -11.72 11.26 48.95
C SER A 311 -11.73 12.68 49.53
N ALA A 312 -11.87 12.83 50.85
CA ALA A 312 -11.81 14.13 51.54
C ALA A 312 -10.43 14.79 51.45
N VAL A 313 -9.36 14.00 51.56
CA VAL A 313 -7.99 14.49 51.33
C VAL A 313 -7.82 14.91 49.87
N HIS A 314 -8.30 14.13 48.89
CA HIS A 314 -8.24 14.52 47.47
C HIS A 314 -9.03 15.82 47.19
N GLY A 315 -10.14 16.08 47.88
CA GLY A 315 -10.84 17.38 47.82
C GLY A 315 -10.03 18.55 48.37
N GLY A 316 -9.11 18.29 49.32
CA GLY A 316 -8.37 19.31 50.07
C GLY A 316 -9.14 19.86 51.29
N ASP A 317 -10.28 19.24 51.63
CA ASP A 317 -11.24 19.82 52.56
C ASP A 317 -10.96 19.48 54.01
N ILE A 318 -10.26 20.39 54.70
CA ILE A 318 -9.94 20.33 56.13
C ILE A 318 -11.17 19.94 56.98
N LYS A 319 -12.36 20.47 56.67
CA LYS A 319 -13.61 20.18 57.40
C LYS A 319 -14.17 18.78 57.13
N ALA A 320 -14.09 18.30 55.88
CA ALA A 320 -14.52 16.94 55.54
C ALA A 320 -13.58 15.91 56.18
N VAL A 321 -12.27 16.18 56.15
CA VAL A 321 -11.24 15.38 56.84
C VAL A 321 -11.46 15.38 58.36
N GLU A 322 -11.70 16.55 58.98
CA GLU A 322 -12.00 16.66 60.41
C GLU A 322 -13.23 15.85 60.80
N LEU A 323 -14.30 15.94 60.00
CA LEU A 323 -15.54 15.20 60.21
C LEU A 323 -15.30 13.68 60.08
N CYS A 324 -14.65 13.21 59.02
CA CYS A 324 -14.24 11.81 58.84
C CYS A 324 -13.49 11.26 60.07
N LEU A 325 -12.44 11.98 60.52
CA LEU A 325 -11.61 11.56 61.65
C LEU A 325 -12.41 11.49 62.96
N LYS A 326 -13.26 12.48 63.24
CA LYS A 326 -14.17 12.47 64.41
C LYS A 326 -15.17 11.31 64.40
N SER A 327 -15.51 10.81 63.22
CA SER A 327 -16.47 9.70 63.03
C SER A 327 -15.82 8.32 62.83
N GLY A 328 -14.50 8.19 63.07
CA GLY A 328 -13.80 6.90 63.14
C GLY A 328 -12.98 6.51 61.91
N ALA A 329 -12.77 7.42 60.95
CA ALA A 329 -11.81 7.18 59.88
C ALA A 329 -10.39 7.01 60.45
N LYS A 330 -9.61 6.08 59.90
CA LYS A 330 -8.24 5.78 60.32
C LYS A 330 -7.23 6.32 59.31
N ILE A 331 -6.20 7.03 59.76
CA ILE A 331 -5.15 7.57 58.87
C ILE A 331 -4.23 6.47 58.31
N SER A 332 -4.24 5.27 58.91
CA SER A 332 -3.45 4.13 58.44
C SER A 332 -4.14 3.23 57.39
N THR A 333 -5.35 3.55 56.93
CA THR A 333 -6.00 2.76 55.85
C THR A 333 -5.22 2.88 54.54
N GLN A 334 -5.18 1.81 53.77
CA GLN A 334 -4.48 1.73 52.49
C GLN A 334 -5.49 1.46 51.36
N GLN A 335 -5.37 2.20 50.24
CA GLN A 335 -6.11 1.90 49.02
C GLN A 335 -5.46 0.72 48.27
N TYR A 336 -5.97 0.33 47.09
CA TYR A 336 -5.37 -0.78 46.32
C TYR A 336 -3.91 -0.54 45.90
N ASP A 337 -3.48 0.71 45.72
CA ASP A 337 -2.07 1.11 45.49
C ASP A 337 -1.19 1.09 46.76
N LEU A 338 -1.75 0.65 47.90
CA LEU A 338 -1.14 0.66 49.23
C LEU A 338 -0.83 2.06 49.81
N SER A 339 -1.18 3.15 49.13
CA SER A 339 -1.09 4.51 49.67
C SER A 339 -2.15 4.80 50.73
N THR A 340 -1.73 5.54 51.77
CA THR A 340 -2.61 6.06 52.84
C THR A 340 -3.09 7.49 52.51
N PRO A 341 -4.12 8.03 53.21
CA PRO A 341 -4.53 9.42 53.06
C PRO A 341 -3.37 10.41 53.29
N VAL A 342 -2.40 10.05 54.14
CA VAL A 342 -1.17 10.84 54.38
C VAL A 342 -0.31 10.92 53.12
N HIS A 343 -0.18 9.84 52.33
CA HIS A 343 0.55 9.86 51.06
C HIS A 343 -0.10 10.81 50.05
N LEU A 344 -1.43 10.84 49.98
CA LEU A 344 -2.19 11.74 49.10
C LEU A 344 -2.00 13.21 49.52
N ALA A 345 -2.15 13.53 50.81
CA ALA A 345 -1.94 14.89 51.32
C ALA A 345 -0.50 15.39 51.09
N CYS A 346 0.48 14.49 51.22
CA CYS A 346 1.90 14.78 50.95
C CYS A 346 2.21 14.97 49.45
N ALA A 347 1.45 14.34 48.55
CA ALA A 347 1.56 14.59 47.12
C ALA A 347 0.89 15.92 46.70
N GLN A 348 -0.25 16.25 47.31
CA GLN A 348 -1.02 17.47 47.04
C GLN A 348 -0.34 18.76 47.54
N GLY A 349 0.48 18.69 48.58
CA GLY A 349 1.06 19.87 49.25
C GLY A 349 0.26 20.36 50.47
N ALA A 350 -0.71 19.56 50.95
CA ALA A 350 -1.69 19.97 51.95
C ALA A 350 -1.17 19.87 53.41
N LEU A 351 -0.18 20.71 53.76
CA LEU A 351 0.50 20.71 55.07
C LEU A 351 -0.45 20.75 56.28
N GLU A 352 -1.49 21.60 56.24
CA GLU A 352 -2.45 21.71 57.36
C GLU A 352 -3.33 20.46 57.52
N ILE A 353 -3.59 19.71 56.44
CA ILE A 353 -4.31 18.43 56.51
C ILE A 353 -3.41 17.35 57.12
N VAL A 354 -2.11 17.33 56.79
CA VAL A 354 -1.12 16.44 57.43
C VAL A 354 -1.00 16.73 58.93
N LYS A 355 -0.94 18.00 59.33
CA LYS A 355 -0.98 18.42 60.74
C LYS A 355 -2.27 17.99 61.45
N LEU A 356 -3.44 18.19 60.82
CA LEU A 356 -4.72 17.77 61.38
C LEU A 356 -4.79 16.26 61.59
N MET A 357 -4.39 15.46 60.60
CA MET A 357 -4.34 14.00 60.71
C MET A 357 -3.44 13.53 61.87
N PHE A 358 -2.24 14.11 62.00
CA PHE A 358 -1.28 13.71 63.04
C PHE A 358 -1.63 14.18 64.45
N THR A 359 -2.29 15.34 64.58
CA THR A 359 -2.76 15.85 65.88
C THR A 359 -4.00 15.10 66.38
N MET A 360 -4.89 14.69 65.48
CA MET A 360 -6.09 13.92 65.83
C MET A 360 -5.80 12.44 66.10
N GLN A 361 -4.81 11.82 65.44
CA GLN A 361 -4.48 10.39 65.56
C GLN A 361 -2.98 10.12 65.82
N PRO A 362 -2.44 10.50 66.99
CA PRO A 362 -1.03 10.36 67.30
C PRO A 362 -0.56 8.90 67.42
N THR A 363 -1.46 7.96 67.69
CA THR A 363 -1.17 6.51 67.79
C THR A 363 -0.91 5.87 66.42
N GLU A 364 -1.69 6.22 65.40
CA GLU A 364 -1.51 5.71 64.04
C GLU A 364 -0.40 6.45 63.27
N LYS A 365 -0.02 7.67 63.71
CA LYS A 365 1.03 8.49 63.10
C LYS A 365 2.31 7.71 62.81
N LEU A 366 2.84 6.98 63.80
CA LEU A 366 4.10 6.23 63.65
C LEU A 366 4.00 5.13 62.58
N ALA A 367 2.88 4.41 62.52
CA ALA A 367 2.65 3.42 61.47
C ALA A 367 2.59 4.08 60.08
N CYS A 368 1.93 5.25 59.97
CA CYS A 368 1.81 5.99 58.71
C CYS A 368 3.11 6.60 58.21
N LEU A 369 4.05 6.97 59.08
CA LEU A 369 5.38 7.44 58.70
C LEU A 369 6.27 6.31 58.14
N THR A 370 5.97 5.06 58.53
CA THR A 370 6.68 3.85 58.05
C THR A 370 5.96 3.09 56.94
N SER A 371 4.68 3.41 56.66
CA SER A 371 3.93 2.71 55.62
C SER A 371 4.41 3.07 54.22
N CYS A 372 4.18 2.16 53.28
CA CYS A 372 4.75 2.18 51.95
C CYS A 372 3.70 1.80 50.90
N ASP A 373 3.76 2.47 49.74
CA ASP A 373 2.95 2.14 48.56
C ASP A 373 3.50 0.94 47.75
N VAL A 374 2.85 0.61 46.62
CA VAL A 374 3.29 -0.44 45.66
C VAL A 374 4.70 -0.20 45.07
N GLN A 375 5.21 1.02 45.09
CA GLN A 375 6.58 1.37 44.67
C GLN A 375 7.57 1.50 45.85
N LYS A 376 7.15 1.13 47.07
CA LYS A 376 7.90 1.29 48.33
C LYS A 376 8.25 2.74 48.67
N MET A 377 7.45 3.69 48.18
CA MET A 377 7.55 5.09 48.56
C MET A 377 6.83 5.32 49.88
N THR A 378 7.45 6.13 50.74
CA THR A 378 6.91 6.64 52.01
C THR A 378 6.30 8.04 51.81
N PRO A 379 5.59 8.65 52.79
CA PRO A 379 5.03 9.99 52.62
C PRO A 379 6.09 11.06 52.28
N VAL A 380 7.32 10.92 52.78
CA VAL A 380 8.45 11.80 52.44
C VAL A 380 8.88 11.66 50.98
N HIS A 381 8.82 10.45 50.40
CA HIS A 381 9.05 10.27 48.96
C HIS A 381 7.99 10.99 48.12
N CYS A 382 6.71 10.93 48.51
CA CYS A 382 5.65 11.67 47.83
C CYS A 382 5.88 13.19 47.88
N ALA A 383 6.14 13.74 49.07
CA ALA A 383 6.43 15.17 49.23
C ALA A 383 7.70 15.62 48.46
N ALA A 384 8.72 14.76 48.40
CA ALA A 384 9.94 15.00 47.61
C ALA A 384 9.71 14.84 46.08
N MET A 385 8.73 14.04 45.65
CA MET A 385 8.42 13.86 44.22
C MET A 385 7.81 15.13 43.59
N PHE A 386 7.00 15.86 44.36
CA PHE A 386 6.24 17.03 43.91
C PHE A 386 6.81 18.39 44.40
N ASP A 387 8.05 18.40 44.86
CA ASP A 387 8.79 19.57 45.39
C ASP A 387 8.11 20.34 46.54
N HIS A 388 7.60 19.64 47.56
CA HIS A 388 6.97 20.23 48.76
C HIS A 388 7.96 20.34 49.95
N PRO A 389 8.83 21.38 50.03
CA PRO A 389 9.90 21.47 51.03
C PRO A 389 9.41 21.53 52.48
N ASP A 390 8.27 22.18 52.73
CA ASP A 390 7.77 22.40 54.08
C ASP A 390 7.11 21.16 54.68
N ILE A 391 6.48 20.32 53.84
CA ILE A 391 6.01 18.99 54.25
C ILE A 391 7.20 18.07 54.50
N VAL A 392 8.22 18.05 53.63
CA VAL A 392 9.44 17.27 53.86
C VAL A 392 10.10 17.68 55.19
N ASN A 393 10.22 18.97 55.47
CA ASN A 393 10.72 19.48 56.74
C ASN A 393 9.84 19.06 57.93
N TYR A 394 8.52 19.20 57.84
CA TYR A 394 7.59 18.80 58.90
C TYR A 394 7.63 17.30 59.20
N LEU A 395 7.58 16.43 58.18
CA LEU A 395 7.64 14.97 58.32
C LEU A 395 8.94 14.50 58.98
N ILE A 396 10.07 15.09 58.63
CA ILE A 396 11.38 14.75 59.21
C ILE A 396 11.45 15.19 60.69
N ASN A 397 10.94 16.39 61.02
CA ASN A 397 10.85 16.84 62.42
C ASN A 397 9.88 15.99 63.27
N GLU A 398 8.83 15.45 62.65
CA GLU A 398 7.88 14.50 63.27
C GLU A 398 8.42 13.06 63.39
N GLY A 399 9.65 12.80 62.94
CA GLY A 399 10.37 11.53 63.13
C GLY A 399 10.37 10.57 61.94
N SER A 400 10.08 11.04 60.72
CA SER A 400 10.23 10.22 59.50
C SER A 400 11.71 10.08 59.09
N ASP A 401 12.07 8.93 58.51
CA ASP A 401 13.42 8.71 57.97
C ASP A 401 13.71 9.64 56.78
N ILE A 402 14.94 10.16 56.74
CA ILE A 402 15.46 11.05 55.70
C ILE A 402 15.95 10.23 54.49
N ASN A 403 16.41 8.99 54.71
CA ASN A 403 17.04 8.14 53.69
C ASN A 403 16.31 6.79 53.41
N PRO A 404 14.97 6.66 53.49
CA PRO A 404 14.28 5.44 53.07
C PRO A 404 14.50 5.20 51.56
N LEU A 405 14.35 3.97 51.09
CA LEU A 405 14.64 3.61 49.68
C LEU A 405 13.42 3.04 48.97
N ASP A 406 13.06 3.65 47.84
CA ASP A 406 12.02 3.13 46.94
C ASP A 406 12.46 1.86 46.18
N LYS A 407 11.55 1.32 45.37
CA LYS A 407 11.76 0.13 44.52
C LYS A 407 12.83 0.30 43.43
N GLU A 408 13.17 1.53 43.04
CA GLU A 408 14.30 1.87 42.17
C GLU A 408 15.59 2.18 42.97
N ARG A 409 15.58 1.97 44.29
CA ARG A 409 16.65 2.35 45.25
C ARG A 409 16.97 3.84 45.27
N ARG A 410 16.02 4.70 44.93
CA ARG A 410 16.15 6.14 45.14
C ARG A 410 15.81 6.46 46.59
N SER A 411 16.60 7.35 47.21
CA SER A 411 16.19 8.09 48.40
C SER A 411 15.26 9.25 48.01
N PRO A 412 14.57 9.92 48.96
CA PRO A 412 13.82 11.13 48.68
C PRO A 412 14.65 12.20 47.96
N LEU A 413 15.95 12.33 48.29
CA LEU A 413 16.88 13.25 47.64
C LEU A 413 17.12 12.90 46.16
N LEU A 414 17.33 11.62 45.86
CA LEU A 414 17.47 11.13 44.47
C LEU A 414 16.15 11.26 43.70
N LEU A 415 15.01 11.01 44.35
CA LEU A 415 13.69 11.14 43.73
C LEU A 415 13.37 12.60 43.37
N ALA A 416 13.59 13.54 44.29
CA ALA A 416 13.45 14.98 44.04
C ALA A 416 14.36 15.45 42.89
N ALA A 417 15.64 15.07 42.90
CA ALA A 417 16.56 15.36 41.80
C ALA A 417 16.09 14.73 40.46
N SER A 418 15.48 13.54 40.51
CA SER A 418 14.88 12.85 39.36
C SER A 418 13.57 13.46 38.86
N ARG A 419 12.94 14.37 39.62
CA ARG A 419 11.74 15.15 39.26
C ARG A 419 11.98 16.65 39.07
N ALA A 420 13.22 17.11 39.22
CA ALA A 420 13.60 18.53 39.21
C ALA A 420 13.07 19.36 40.40
N GLY A 421 12.75 18.71 41.52
CA GLY A 421 12.37 19.36 42.78
C GLY A 421 13.55 20.01 43.49
N TRP A 422 13.94 21.21 43.05
CA TRP A 422 15.17 21.85 43.55
C TRP A 422 15.03 22.42 44.96
N ARG A 423 13.81 22.73 45.43
CA ARG A 423 13.59 23.27 46.78
C ARG A 423 13.74 22.16 47.82
N THR A 424 13.11 21.01 47.59
CA THR A 424 13.23 19.79 48.39
C THR A 424 14.63 19.21 48.35
N VAL A 425 15.32 19.20 47.20
CA VAL A 425 16.75 18.85 47.16
C VAL A 425 17.56 19.73 48.11
N GLN A 426 17.31 21.05 48.13
CA GLN A 426 18.04 21.95 49.03
C GLN A 426 17.67 21.78 50.51
N THR A 427 16.40 21.54 50.86
CA THR A 427 16.01 21.31 52.26
C THR A 427 16.48 19.95 52.78
N LEU A 428 16.42 18.89 51.97
CA LEU A 428 16.95 17.56 52.32
C LEU A 428 18.47 17.63 52.62
N ILE A 429 19.26 18.29 51.77
CA ILE A 429 20.71 18.48 52.02
C ILE A 429 20.95 19.30 53.30
N ARG A 430 20.12 20.33 53.57
CA ARG A 430 20.20 21.16 54.78
C ARG A 430 19.94 20.34 56.06
N LEU A 431 18.92 19.48 56.01
CA LEU A 431 18.51 18.56 57.07
C LEU A 431 19.49 17.38 57.26
N GLY A 432 20.32 17.07 56.26
CA GLY A 432 21.38 16.06 56.36
C GLY A 432 21.10 14.74 55.65
N ALA A 433 20.29 14.76 54.57
CA ALA A 433 20.13 13.62 53.67
C ALA A 433 21.47 13.17 53.06
N ASP A 434 21.62 11.87 52.84
CA ASP A 434 22.84 11.29 52.29
C ASP A 434 22.91 11.49 50.76
N ILE A 435 24.05 12.01 50.31
CA ILE A 435 24.35 12.38 48.92
C ILE A 435 25.09 11.24 48.19
N GLU A 436 25.70 10.29 48.93
CA GLU A 436 26.48 9.19 48.37
C GLU A 436 25.61 8.00 47.93
N LEU A 437 24.32 7.99 48.32
CA LEU A 437 23.30 7.06 47.84
C LEU A 437 23.10 7.14 46.33
N LYS A 438 22.75 6.00 45.72
CA LYS A 438 22.65 5.83 44.27
C LYS A 438 21.46 4.95 43.90
N ASP A 439 20.84 5.25 42.76
CA ASP A 439 19.72 4.46 42.24
C ASP A 439 20.16 3.06 41.74
N ILE A 440 19.18 2.28 41.25
CA ILE A 440 19.41 0.96 40.64
C ILE A 440 20.39 0.97 39.44
N ASN A 441 20.57 2.11 38.77
CA ASN A 441 21.55 2.31 37.69
C ASN A 441 22.91 2.83 38.21
N SER A 442 23.13 2.87 39.51
CA SER A 442 24.31 3.48 40.16
C SER A 442 24.49 4.98 39.87
N ARG A 443 23.43 5.68 39.45
CA ARG A 443 23.45 7.14 39.26
C ARG A 443 23.39 7.83 40.63
N ASN A 444 24.35 8.70 40.89
CA ASN A 444 24.34 9.58 42.05
C ASN A 444 23.52 10.87 41.78
N VAL A 445 23.36 11.70 42.81
CA VAL A 445 22.56 12.95 42.76
C VAL A 445 22.95 13.85 41.59
N LEU A 446 24.25 14.05 41.32
CA LEU A 446 24.72 14.93 40.24
C LEU A 446 24.31 14.46 38.84
N HIS A 447 24.24 13.15 38.59
CA HIS A 447 23.75 12.63 37.32
C HIS A 447 22.29 13.05 37.08
N LEU A 448 21.44 12.93 38.10
CA LEU A 448 20.02 13.26 38.03
C LEU A 448 19.80 14.78 37.92
N VAL A 449 20.53 15.57 38.73
CA VAL A 449 20.53 17.05 38.64
C VAL A 449 20.87 17.52 37.23
N VAL A 450 21.92 16.95 36.61
CA VAL A 450 22.38 17.33 35.27
C VAL A 450 21.42 16.88 34.17
N MET A 451 20.87 15.67 34.26
CA MET A 451 19.89 15.15 33.28
C MET A 451 18.60 16.00 33.22
N ASN A 452 18.28 16.69 34.31
CA ASN A 452 17.05 17.46 34.49
C ASN A 452 17.28 18.99 34.53
N GLY A 453 18.45 19.48 34.10
CA GLY A 453 18.74 20.91 33.95
C GLY A 453 18.94 21.72 35.24
N GLY A 454 19.18 21.06 36.39
CA GLY A 454 19.17 21.70 37.70
C GLY A 454 20.28 22.71 37.97
N ARG A 455 20.00 23.64 38.91
CA ARG A 455 20.88 24.74 39.33
C ARG A 455 22.06 24.25 40.18
N LEU A 456 23.09 23.72 39.50
CA LEU A 456 24.32 23.24 40.14
C LEU A 456 25.05 24.31 40.99
N GLU A 457 24.83 25.61 40.75
CA GLU A 457 25.43 26.70 41.54
C GLU A 457 24.88 26.73 42.97
N GLU A 458 23.57 26.55 43.13
CA GLU A 458 22.89 26.51 44.43
C GLU A 458 23.19 25.20 45.18
N PHE A 459 23.27 24.08 44.46
CA PHE A 459 23.76 22.81 44.98
C PHE A 459 25.21 22.94 45.50
N ALA A 460 26.12 23.47 44.68
CA ALA A 460 27.53 23.62 45.04
C ALA A 460 27.72 24.61 46.21
N ALA A 461 26.96 25.72 46.25
CA ALA A 461 26.97 26.64 47.39
C ALA A 461 26.50 25.97 48.69
N THR A 462 25.48 25.12 48.62
CA THR A 462 24.96 24.39 49.79
C THR A 462 25.94 23.30 50.26
N CYS A 463 26.58 22.58 49.33
CA CYS A 463 27.52 21.50 49.63
C CYS A 463 28.91 21.96 50.09
N LYS A 464 29.37 23.15 49.67
CA LYS A 464 30.68 23.74 50.02
C LYS A 464 30.95 23.79 51.53
N ASN A 465 29.90 23.98 52.34
CA ASN A 465 30.02 24.12 53.79
C ASN A 465 30.06 22.77 54.55
N ARG A 466 29.99 21.61 53.87
CA ARG A 466 30.00 20.28 54.54
C ARG A 466 30.95 19.24 53.90
N CYS A 467 31.01 19.12 52.57
CA CYS A 467 31.53 17.89 51.92
C CYS A 467 32.47 18.11 50.71
N GLU A 468 33.57 18.87 50.86
CA GLU A 468 34.50 19.14 49.75
C GLU A 468 35.17 17.88 49.15
N ARG A 469 35.60 16.92 49.99
CA ARG A 469 36.22 15.66 49.50
C ARG A 469 35.24 14.71 48.80
N SER A 470 34.06 14.51 49.38
CA SER A 470 33.03 13.65 48.79
C SER A 470 32.54 14.20 47.45
N LEU A 471 32.37 15.52 47.32
CA LEU A 471 31.98 16.16 46.06
C LEU A 471 32.96 15.87 44.91
N ALA A 472 34.28 15.91 45.18
CA ALA A 472 35.31 15.61 44.18
C ALA A 472 35.26 14.15 43.68
N GLN A 473 34.87 13.21 44.54
CA GLN A 473 34.58 11.83 44.16
C GLN A 473 33.29 11.78 43.31
N LEU A 474 32.18 12.32 43.84
CA LEU A 474 30.84 12.35 43.25
C LEU A 474 30.79 12.87 41.79
N LEU A 475 31.62 13.88 41.48
CA LEU A 475 31.78 14.46 40.13
C LEU A 475 32.35 13.49 39.08
N ASN A 476 33.13 12.50 39.53
CA ASN A 476 33.94 11.62 38.69
C ASN A 476 33.47 10.15 38.71
N GLU A 477 32.47 9.83 39.51
CA GLU A 477 31.81 8.52 39.49
C GLU A 477 31.10 8.25 38.16
N LYS A 478 30.80 6.98 37.93
CA LYS A 478 30.16 6.48 36.73
C LYS A 478 28.89 5.71 37.09
N ASP A 479 27.88 5.82 36.23
CA ASP A 479 26.69 4.96 36.26
C ASP A 479 26.98 3.54 35.73
N SER A 480 25.95 2.70 35.67
CA SER A 480 26.03 1.34 35.11
C SER A 480 26.44 1.29 33.62
N ALA A 481 26.20 2.36 32.85
CA ALA A 481 26.68 2.51 31.47
C ALA A 481 28.12 3.08 31.38
N GLY A 482 28.76 3.37 32.51
CA GLY A 482 30.10 3.98 32.58
C GLY A 482 30.11 5.50 32.38
N CYS A 483 28.95 6.13 32.20
CA CYS A 483 28.83 7.56 31.96
C CYS A 483 28.98 8.34 33.28
N SER A 484 29.74 9.44 33.25
CA SER A 484 29.83 10.41 34.35
C SER A 484 28.84 11.58 34.15
N PRO A 485 28.59 12.46 35.14
CA PRO A 485 27.64 13.58 34.99
C PRO A 485 27.96 14.48 33.78
N LEU A 486 29.26 14.63 33.47
CA LEU A 486 29.72 15.45 32.34
C LEU A 486 29.31 14.88 30.96
N HIS A 487 29.10 13.57 30.84
CA HIS A 487 28.57 12.94 29.62
C HIS A 487 27.11 13.37 29.39
N TYR A 488 26.29 13.36 30.44
CA TYR A 488 24.91 13.84 30.38
C TYR A 488 24.83 15.34 30.11
N ALA A 489 25.68 16.16 30.74
CA ALA A 489 25.77 17.59 30.44
C ALA A 489 26.12 17.86 28.96
N SER A 490 26.99 17.03 28.37
CA SER A 490 27.42 17.13 26.97
C SER A 490 26.35 16.66 25.98
N ARG A 491 25.60 15.60 26.35
CA ARG A 491 24.45 15.04 25.61
C ARG A 491 23.28 16.01 25.52
N GLU A 492 22.75 16.43 26.67
CA GLU A 492 21.59 17.33 26.77
C GLU A 492 22.00 18.76 26.36
N GLY A 493 23.27 19.10 26.56
CA GLY A 493 23.90 20.33 26.11
C GLY A 493 23.64 21.54 27.02
N HIS A 494 23.52 21.29 28.34
CA HIS A 494 23.36 22.31 29.37
C HIS A 494 24.70 23.02 29.63
N ILE A 495 24.96 24.11 28.89
CA ILE A 495 26.26 24.81 28.88
C ILE A 495 26.69 25.26 30.28
N ARG A 496 25.80 25.91 31.05
CA ARG A 496 26.10 26.35 32.43
C ARG A 496 26.45 25.17 33.34
N SER A 497 25.70 24.07 33.24
CA SER A 497 25.97 22.86 34.03
C SER A 497 27.31 22.23 33.66
N LEU A 498 27.66 22.21 32.37
CA LEU A 498 28.96 21.77 31.87
C LEU A 498 30.10 22.66 32.40
N GLU A 499 29.99 23.98 32.28
CA GLU A 499 30.96 24.93 32.83
C GLU A 499 31.16 24.73 34.34
N ASN A 500 30.07 24.58 35.08
CA ASN A 500 30.14 24.47 36.54
C ASN A 500 30.69 23.10 36.99
N LEU A 501 30.40 22.00 36.29
CA LEU A 501 31.08 20.72 36.52
C LEU A 501 32.60 20.84 36.28
N ILE A 502 33.02 21.55 35.22
CA ILE A 502 34.44 21.77 34.91
C ILE A 502 35.09 22.67 35.98
N ARG A 503 34.44 23.78 36.40
CA ARG A 503 34.89 24.66 37.49
C ARG A 503 35.02 23.93 38.84
N LEU A 504 34.20 22.91 39.08
CA LEU A 504 34.25 22.07 40.28
C LEU A 504 35.26 20.90 40.18
N GLY A 505 35.95 20.73 39.05
CA GLY A 505 37.03 19.74 38.90
C GLY A 505 36.63 18.39 38.28
N ALA A 506 35.53 18.31 37.54
CA ALA A 506 35.15 17.09 36.81
C ALA A 506 36.17 16.71 35.71
N CYS A 507 36.57 15.44 35.65
CA CYS A 507 37.53 14.94 34.66
C CYS A 507 36.89 14.78 33.27
N ILE A 508 37.34 15.63 32.34
CA ILE A 508 36.83 15.71 30.96
C ILE A 508 37.20 14.47 30.12
N ASN A 509 38.29 13.78 30.47
CA ASN A 509 38.81 12.60 29.78
C ASN A 509 38.26 11.26 30.31
N LEU A 510 37.20 11.27 31.13
CA LEU A 510 36.49 10.04 31.50
C LEU A 510 35.78 9.48 30.27
N LYS A 511 35.83 8.15 30.11
CA LYS A 511 35.15 7.41 29.03
C LYS A 511 34.10 6.45 29.59
N ASN A 512 33.02 6.24 28.86
CA ASN A 512 31.98 5.27 29.21
C ASN A 512 32.35 3.81 28.83
N ASN A 513 31.43 2.87 29.03
CA ASN A 513 31.68 1.45 28.72
C ASN A 513 31.92 1.17 27.22
N ASN A 514 31.50 2.07 26.33
CA ASN A 514 31.75 2.02 24.89
C ASN A 514 33.06 2.74 24.49
N ASN A 515 33.87 3.19 25.46
CA ASN A 515 35.04 4.06 25.29
C ASN A 515 34.74 5.46 24.68
N GLU A 516 33.48 5.86 24.63
CA GLU A 516 33.05 7.20 24.20
C GLU A 516 33.40 8.23 25.28
N SER A 517 33.93 9.39 24.89
CA SER A 517 34.18 10.53 25.79
C SER A 517 33.06 11.59 25.67
N PRO A 518 32.98 12.61 26.57
CA PRO A 518 31.90 13.60 26.54
C PRO A 518 31.78 14.36 25.22
N LEU A 519 32.89 14.54 24.49
CA LEU A 519 32.90 15.15 23.16
C LEU A 519 32.23 14.26 22.09
N HIS A 520 32.27 12.94 22.22
CA HIS A 520 31.54 12.01 21.34
C HIS A 520 30.02 12.18 21.51
N PHE A 521 29.55 12.41 22.75
CA PHE A 521 28.14 12.75 23.01
C PHE A 521 27.76 14.12 22.43
N ALA A 522 28.57 15.16 22.65
CA ALA A 522 28.33 16.48 22.07
C ALA A 522 28.31 16.43 20.52
N ALA A 523 29.15 15.60 19.90
CA ALA A 523 29.17 15.34 18.46
C ALA A 523 27.91 14.60 17.98
N ARG A 524 27.50 13.51 18.65
CA ARG A 524 26.31 12.71 18.32
C ARG A 524 25.03 13.52 18.31
N TYR A 525 24.86 14.39 19.31
CA TYR A 525 23.65 15.20 19.49
C TYR A 525 23.78 16.63 18.91
N GLY A 526 24.79 16.88 18.05
CA GLY A 526 24.92 18.15 17.31
C GLY A 526 25.15 19.40 18.18
N ARG A 527 25.62 19.22 19.43
CA ARG A 527 25.65 20.25 20.47
C ARG A 527 26.85 21.20 20.29
N TYR A 528 26.82 22.00 19.23
CA TYR A 528 27.87 22.95 18.84
C TYR A 528 28.48 23.75 20.00
N HIS A 529 27.66 24.33 20.88
CA HIS A 529 28.17 25.16 21.98
C HIS A 529 28.85 24.37 23.11
N THR A 530 28.41 23.16 23.46
CA THR A 530 29.15 22.33 24.41
C THR A 530 30.38 21.70 23.78
N ALA A 531 30.34 21.37 22.48
CA ALA A 531 31.53 21.00 21.73
C ALA A 531 32.59 22.12 21.72
N CYS A 532 32.19 23.39 21.54
CA CYS A 532 33.10 24.54 21.73
C CYS A 532 33.67 24.54 23.15
N GLN A 533 32.82 24.57 24.17
CA GLN A 533 33.25 24.69 25.57
C GLN A 533 34.18 23.55 26.04
N LEU A 534 33.99 22.33 25.52
CA LEU A 534 34.91 21.19 25.76
C LEU A 534 36.27 21.41 25.06
N LEU A 535 36.26 21.88 23.81
CA LEU A 535 37.45 22.15 23.00
C LEU A 535 38.20 23.44 23.40
N ASP A 536 37.53 24.35 24.10
CA ASP A 536 38.08 25.59 24.68
C ASP A 536 38.72 25.37 26.05
N SER A 537 38.57 24.18 26.64
CA SER A 537 39.24 23.80 27.90
C SER A 537 40.69 23.36 27.67
N ASP A 538 41.55 23.47 28.70
CA ASP A 538 42.99 23.12 28.63
C ASP A 538 43.28 21.68 28.16
N LYS A 539 42.29 20.78 28.28
CA LYS A 539 42.38 19.36 27.87
C LYS A 539 41.65 19.05 26.56
N GLY A 540 40.94 20.02 25.97
CA GLY A 540 40.12 19.83 24.77
C GLY A 540 40.91 19.37 23.54
N THR A 541 42.15 19.83 23.41
CA THR A 541 43.09 19.47 22.33
C THR A 541 43.50 18.00 22.32
N PHE A 542 43.47 17.32 23.48
CA PHE A 542 43.72 15.87 23.56
C PHE A 542 42.48 15.06 23.13
N ILE A 543 41.30 15.50 23.56
CA ILE A 543 40.04 14.76 23.44
C ILE A 543 39.51 14.76 21.99
N ILE A 544 39.87 15.75 21.18
CA ILE A 544 39.39 15.92 19.79
C ILE A 544 39.67 14.72 18.86
N ASN A 545 40.75 13.97 19.13
CA ASN A 545 41.21 12.84 18.31
C ASN A 545 41.13 11.49 19.05
N GLU A 546 40.54 11.45 20.25
CA GLU A 546 40.21 10.16 20.89
C GLU A 546 39.22 9.37 20.03
N SER A 547 39.33 8.04 20.04
CA SER A 547 38.33 7.15 19.45
C SER A 547 37.46 6.46 20.51
N ASP A 548 36.25 6.07 20.13
CA ASP A 548 35.43 5.09 20.85
C ASP A 548 35.88 3.64 20.60
N GLY A 549 35.08 2.66 21.06
CA GLY A 549 35.35 1.22 20.90
C GLY A 549 35.27 0.70 19.46
N GLU A 550 34.66 1.45 18.54
CA GLU A 550 34.58 1.13 17.11
C GLU A 550 35.66 1.88 16.29
N GLY A 551 36.56 2.59 16.97
CA GLY A 551 37.59 3.42 16.33
C GLY A 551 37.05 4.74 15.79
N LEU A 552 35.79 5.11 16.07
CA LEU A 552 35.18 6.34 15.60
C LEU A 552 35.65 7.51 16.48
N THR A 553 36.16 8.57 15.86
CA THR A 553 36.45 9.84 16.54
C THR A 553 35.19 10.74 16.57
N PRO A 554 35.15 11.84 17.35
CA PRO A 554 34.03 12.78 17.34
C PRO A 554 33.70 13.32 15.94
N LEU A 555 34.71 13.45 15.06
CA LEU A 555 34.53 13.85 13.66
C LEU A 555 33.77 12.79 12.85
N HIS A 556 34.06 11.50 13.05
CA HIS A 556 33.31 10.40 12.41
C HIS A 556 31.84 10.43 12.82
N ILE A 557 31.55 10.59 14.12
CA ILE A 557 30.18 10.65 14.65
C ILE A 557 29.46 11.90 14.13
N ALA A 558 30.07 13.09 14.19
CA ALA A 558 29.47 14.31 13.67
C ALA A 558 29.16 14.24 12.16
N SER A 559 30.00 13.55 11.38
CA SER A 559 29.76 13.32 9.95
C SER A 559 28.69 12.26 9.67
N ARG A 560 28.64 11.18 10.47
CA ARG A 560 27.63 10.12 10.41
C ARG A 560 26.23 10.64 10.70
N GLU A 561 26.09 11.55 11.66
CA GLU A 561 24.81 12.14 12.10
C GLU A 561 24.49 13.49 11.40
N GLY A 562 25.32 13.91 10.43
CA GLY A 562 25.04 15.05 9.55
C GLY A 562 25.26 16.46 10.13
N HIS A 563 25.92 16.58 11.30
CA HIS A 563 26.05 17.83 12.05
C HIS A 563 27.12 18.77 11.45
N THR A 564 26.85 19.33 10.28
CA THR A 564 27.73 20.23 9.50
C THR A 564 28.50 21.27 10.33
N ARG A 565 27.81 21.97 11.24
CA ARG A 565 28.43 22.98 12.12
C ARG A 565 29.44 22.40 13.12
N VAL A 566 29.22 21.18 13.59
CA VAL A 566 30.14 20.48 14.51
C VAL A 566 31.30 19.86 13.72
N VAL A 567 31.05 19.31 12.53
CA VAL A 567 32.11 18.87 11.60
C VAL A 567 33.03 20.05 11.27
N HIS A 568 32.49 21.22 10.94
CA HIS A 568 33.27 22.43 10.67
C HIS A 568 34.06 22.90 11.89
N LEU A 569 33.46 22.91 13.09
CA LEU A 569 34.16 23.23 14.33
C LEU A 569 35.35 22.30 14.58
N LEU A 570 35.15 20.99 14.47
CA LEU A 570 36.18 19.97 14.71
C LEU A 570 37.35 20.13 13.71
N LEU A 571 37.05 20.31 12.42
CA LEU A 571 38.07 20.57 11.40
C LEU A 571 38.84 21.87 11.69
N ASN A 572 38.15 22.97 12.02
CA ASN A 572 38.78 24.26 12.36
C ASN A 572 39.63 24.20 13.66
N ARG A 573 39.41 23.19 14.52
CA ARG A 573 40.19 22.95 15.75
C ARG A 573 41.25 21.85 15.59
N GLY A 574 41.50 21.37 14.37
CA GLY A 574 42.59 20.42 14.08
C GLY A 574 42.23 18.95 14.28
N ALA A 575 40.95 18.57 14.17
CA ALA A 575 40.55 17.16 14.18
C ALA A 575 41.17 16.39 13.00
N LEU A 576 41.82 15.26 13.30
CA LEU A 576 42.52 14.42 12.34
C LEU A 576 41.58 13.42 11.66
N LEU A 577 41.83 13.19 10.37
CA LEU A 577 41.13 12.23 9.54
C LEU A 577 41.69 10.82 9.75
N HIS A 578 41.43 10.25 10.92
CA HIS A 578 41.66 8.83 11.19
C HIS A 578 40.70 7.93 10.38
N ARG A 579 40.89 6.62 10.51
CA ARG A 579 39.98 5.58 10.00
C ARG A 579 39.38 4.80 11.16
N ASP A 580 38.11 4.41 11.04
CA ASP A 580 37.45 3.53 12.00
C ASP A 580 37.98 2.07 11.93
N HIS A 581 37.47 1.19 12.80
CA HIS A 581 37.82 -0.24 12.77
C HIS A 581 37.40 -0.97 11.47
N ASN A 582 36.59 -0.36 10.59
CA ASN A 582 36.21 -0.86 9.27
C ASN A 582 37.09 -0.26 8.14
N GLY A 583 38.01 0.66 8.46
CA GLY A 583 38.84 1.37 7.49
C GLY A 583 38.16 2.57 6.82
N ARG A 584 36.99 2.99 7.30
CA ARG A 584 36.17 4.08 6.75
C ARG A 584 36.64 5.44 7.28
N ASN A 585 36.53 6.47 6.44
CA ASN A 585 36.80 7.86 6.80
C ASN A 585 35.47 8.58 7.18
N PRO A 586 35.49 9.80 7.76
CA PRO A 586 34.25 10.54 8.02
C PRO A 586 33.40 10.81 6.76
N LEU A 587 34.04 10.93 5.59
CA LEU A 587 33.36 11.07 4.29
C LEU A 587 32.56 9.83 3.89
N HIS A 588 33.08 8.62 4.18
CA HIS A 588 32.36 7.36 3.96
C HIS A 588 31.07 7.33 4.78
N LEU A 589 31.11 7.77 6.04
CA LEU A 589 29.94 7.80 6.92
C LEU A 589 28.93 8.89 6.50
N ALA A 590 29.40 10.07 6.08
CA ALA A 590 28.54 11.11 5.52
C ALA A 590 27.80 10.64 4.25
N ALA A 591 28.50 9.95 3.35
CA ALA A 591 27.94 9.36 2.13
C ALA A 591 26.95 8.22 2.40
N MET A 592 27.26 7.36 3.38
CA MET A 592 26.41 6.26 3.85
C MET A 592 25.08 6.78 4.43
N SER A 593 25.13 7.80 5.29
CA SER A 593 23.92 8.42 5.86
C SER A 593 23.17 9.32 4.88
N GLY A 594 23.87 9.89 3.87
CA GLY A 594 23.27 10.66 2.77
C GLY A 594 23.37 12.19 2.89
N TYR A 595 24.25 12.71 3.75
CA TYR A 595 24.32 14.14 4.09
C TYR A 595 25.17 14.95 3.11
N THR A 596 24.56 15.48 2.05
CA THR A 596 25.24 16.27 0.99
C THR A 596 26.10 17.41 1.53
N GLN A 597 25.60 18.19 2.49
CA GLN A 597 26.33 19.33 3.05
C GLN A 597 27.59 18.95 3.86
N THR A 598 27.63 17.78 4.51
CA THR A 598 28.86 17.30 5.17
C THR A 598 29.84 16.70 4.15
N ILE A 599 29.34 16.09 3.06
CA ILE A 599 30.16 15.63 1.93
C ILE A 599 30.84 16.82 1.25
N GLU A 600 30.10 17.88 0.91
CA GLU A 600 30.62 19.14 0.36
C GLU A 600 31.69 19.76 1.27
N LEU A 601 31.39 19.89 2.57
CA LEU A 601 32.33 20.45 3.54
C LEU A 601 33.63 19.61 3.63
N LEU A 602 33.51 18.29 3.81
CA LEU A 602 34.66 17.40 3.92
C LEU A 602 35.50 17.38 2.64
N HIS A 603 34.87 17.37 1.47
CA HIS A 603 35.55 17.46 0.17
C HIS A 603 36.26 18.81 -0.02
N SER A 604 35.64 19.92 0.39
CA SER A 604 36.21 21.28 0.24
C SER A 604 37.50 21.49 1.04
N VAL A 605 37.65 20.81 2.19
CA VAL A 605 38.88 20.86 2.99
C VAL A 605 39.86 19.74 2.58
N HIS A 606 39.34 18.57 2.16
CA HIS A 606 40.14 17.37 1.91
C HIS A 606 39.64 16.57 0.69
N SER A 607 39.92 17.09 -0.52
CA SER A 607 39.48 16.48 -1.79
C SER A 607 39.91 15.02 -1.96
N HIS A 608 41.12 14.67 -1.51
CA HIS A 608 41.74 13.35 -1.58
C HIS A 608 41.00 12.21 -0.83
N LEU A 609 39.89 12.50 -0.17
CA LEU A 609 39.06 11.50 0.52
C LEU A 609 38.09 10.75 -0.41
N LEU A 610 37.75 11.30 -1.58
CA LEU A 610 36.73 10.74 -2.50
C LEU A 610 37.07 9.32 -2.99
N ASP A 611 38.34 9.07 -3.31
CA ASP A 611 38.79 7.84 -3.98
C ASP A 611 39.38 6.80 -3.00
N GLN A 612 39.32 7.08 -1.69
CA GLN A 612 39.78 6.13 -0.68
C GLN A 612 38.73 5.02 -0.47
N SER A 613 39.20 3.80 -0.27
CA SER A 613 38.36 2.65 0.06
C SER A 613 38.44 2.27 1.54
N ASP A 614 37.36 1.66 2.03
CA ASP A 614 37.36 0.92 3.30
C ASP A 614 38.08 -0.45 3.16
N LYS A 615 38.04 -1.28 4.21
CA LYS A 615 38.69 -2.62 4.22
C LYS A 615 38.17 -3.56 3.14
N ASP A 616 36.91 -3.42 2.72
CA ASP A 616 36.27 -4.28 1.72
C ASP A 616 36.47 -3.76 0.28
N GLY A 617 37.18 -2.65 0.12
CA GLY A 617 37.39 -1.99 -1.17
C GLY A 617 36.26 -1.03 -1.56
N ASN A 618 35.31 -0.74 -0.68
CA ASN A 618 34.18 0.14 -0.98
C ASN A 618 34.62 1.62 -0.89
N THR A 619 34.36 2.39 -1.94
CA THR A 619 34.48 3.86 -1.92
C THR A 619 33.23 4.51 -1.31
N PRO A 620 33.21 5.83 -0.99
CA PRO A 620 32.01 6.51 -0.50
C PRO A 620 30.78 6.35 -1.42
N LEU A 621 30.99 6.25 -2.74
CA LEU A 621 29.93 5.96 -3.71
C LEU A 621 29.27 4.60 -3.47
N HIS A 622 30.06 3.56 -3.19
CA HIS A 622 29.54 2.21 -2.92
C HIS A 622 28.65 2.22 -1.68
N LEU A 623 29.09 2.85 -0.58
CA LEU A 623 28.27 2.95 0.65
C LEU A 623 27.00 3.77 0.44
N ALA A 624 27.06 4.87 -0.33
CA ALA A 624 25.87 5.64 -0.71
C ALA A 624 24.88 4.82 -1.57
N THR A 625 25.37 3.89 -2.41
CA THR A 625 24.50 2.95 -3.16
C THR A 625 23.94 1.82 -2.29
N MET A 626 24.69 1.30 -1.32
CA MET A 626 24.21 0.27 -0.39
C MET A 626 23.07 0.78 0.50
N GLU A 627 23.09 2.07 0.84
CA GLU A 627 22.07 2.74 1.67
C GLU A 627 21.00 3.48 0.86
N ASN A 628 20.96 3.32 -0.48
CA ASN A 628 20.05 4.02 -1.40
C ASN A 628 19.95 5.54 -1.14
N LYS A 629 21.07 6.26 -1.25
CA LYS A 629 21.15 7.72 -1.02
C LYS A 629 21.33 8.51 -2.33
N PRO A 630 20.29 8.65 -3.19
CA PRO A 630 20.41 9.19 -4.55
C PRO A 630 21.04 10.59 -4.62
N ASN A 631 20.73 11.48 -3.67
CA ASN A 631 21.29 12.83 -3.63
C ASN A 631 22.82 12.83 -3.38
N SER A 632 23.30 11.92 -2.52
CA SER A 632 24.75 11.76 -2.28
C SER A 632 25.46 11.07 -3.43
N ILE A 633 24.80 10.12 -4.09
CA ILE A 633 25.29 9.46 -5.32
C ILE A 633 25.50 10.49 -6.44
N ALA A 634 24.49 11.31 -6.71
CA ALA A 634 24.57 12.37 -7.73
C ALA A 634 25.66 13.39 -7.41
N LEU A 635 25.77 13.80 -6.14
CA LEU A 635 26.81 14.71 -5.66
C LEU A 635 28.22 14.14 -5.84
N LEU A 636 28.47 12.90 -5.40
CA LEU A 636 29.78 12.24 -5.52
C LEU A 636 30.18 12.05 -7.00
N LEU A 637 29.23 11.76 -7.88
CA LEU A 637 29.47 11.68 -9.33
C LEU A 637 29.82 13.04 -9.94
N SER A 638 29.17 14.12 -9.49
CA SER A 638 29.47 15.49 -9.92
C SER A 638 30.82 16.01 -9.39
N MET A 639 31.24 15.52 -8.21
CA MET A 639 32.58 15.72 -7.64
C MET A 639 33.66 14.85 -8.32
N GLY A 640 33.31 14.05 -9.33
CA GLY A 640 34.27 13.32 -10.15
C GLY A 640 34.84 12.03 -9.54
N CYS A 641 34.19 11.44 -8.53
CA CYS A 641 34.71 10.25 -7.83
C CYS A 641 35.07 9.07 -8.77
N ARG A 642 36.12 8.33 -8.44
CA ARG A 642 36.56 7.17 -9.23
C ARG A 642 35.53 6.04 -9.21
N LEU A 643 35.13 5.59 -10.39
CA LEU A 643 34.37 4.35 -10.58
C LEU A 643 35.34 3.16 -10.47
N SER A 644 35.52 2.65 -9.25
CA SER A 644 36.28 1.44 -8.97
C SER A 644 35.36 0.23 -8.77
N TYR A 645 35.99 -0.93 -8.65
CA TYR A 645 35.40 -2.15 -8.12
C TYR A 645 35.92 -2.39 -6.70
N ASN A 646 35.14 -3.08 -5.88
CA ASN A 646 35.56 -3.50 -4.54
C ASN A 646 36.21 -4.90 -4.54
N ASN A 647 36.53 -5.44 -3.36
CA ASN A 647 37.19 -6.76 -3.22
C ASN A 647 36.33 -7.96 -3.70
N LEU A 648 35.07 -7.73 -4.09
CA LEU A 648 34.15 -8.73 -4.65
C LEU A 648 34.00 -8.58 -6.17
N ASP A 649 34.85 -7.77 -6.82
CA ASP A 649 34.76 -7.33 -8.23
C ASP A 649 33.34 -6.84 -8.61
N MET A 650 32.64 -6.19 -7.66
CA MET A 650 31.37 -5.49 -7.86
C MET A 650 31.58 -3.98 -7.86
N SER A 651 30.80 -3.27 -8.68
CA SER A 651 30.77 -1.81 -8.72
C SER A 651 29.52 -1.25 -8.01
N ALA A 652 29.49 0.06 -7.78
CA ALA A 652 28.35 0.75 -7.15
C ALA A 652 27.02 0.56 -7.93
N ILE A 653 27.05 0.44 -9.25
CA ILE A 653 25.84 0.14 -10.05
C ILE A 653 25.39 -1.32 -9.90
N ASP A 654 26.33 -2.27 -9.75
CA ASP A 654 25.99 -3.67 -9.44
C ASP A 654 25.30 -3.80 -8.09
N TYR A 655 25.73 -3.02 -7.08
CA TYR A 655 25.05 -2.95 -5.78
C TYR A 655 23.60 -2.46 -5.90
N ALA A 656 23.36 -1.37 -6.64
CA ALA A 656 22.02 -0.84 -6.86
C ALA A 656 21.12 -1.82 -7.65
N ILE A 657 21.69 -2.59 -8.58
CA ILE A 657 20.97 -3.66 -9.31
C ILE A 657 20.66 -4.85 -8.40
N TYR A 658 21.64 -5.33 -7.63
CA TYR A 658 21.54 -6.50 -6.77
C TYR A 658 20.48 -6.32 -5.66
N TYR A 659 20.50 -5.17 -4.99
CA TYR A 659 19.49 -4.81 -3.98
C TYR A 659 18.20 -4.21 -4.57
N LYS A 660 18.15 -4.00 -5.90
CA LYS A 660 17.00 -3.42 -6.63
C LYS A 660 16.61 -2.04 -6.11
N PHE A 661 17.58 -1.14 -6.01
CA PHE A 661 17.41 0.27 -5.64
C PHE A 661 17.27 1.14 -6.90
N PRO A 662 16.04 1.42 -7.37
CA PRO A 662 15.84 2.14 -8.63
C PRO A 662 16.27 3.60 -8.54
N GLU A 663 16.20 4.25 -7.38
CA GLU A 663 16.58 5.65 -7.20
C GLU A 663 18.11 5.83 -7.27
N ALA A 664 18.87 4.99 -6.56
CA ALA A 664 20.32 4.93 -6.70
C ALA A 664 20.76 4.65 -8.15
N ALA A 665 20.14 3.67 -8.82
CA ALA A 665 20.46 3.34 -10.20
C ALA A 665 20.09 4.47 -11.17
N LEU A 666 18.92 5.09 -11.02
CA LEU A 666 18.47 6.23 -11.81
C LEU A 666 19.41 7.43 -11.62
N ALA A 667 19.83 7.74 -10.39
CA ALA A 667 20.77 8.82 -10.11
C ALA A 667 22.13 8.62 -10.82
N MET A 668 22.65 7.40 -10.86
CA MET A 668 23.90 7.10 -11.57
C MET A 668 23.76 7.16 -13.10
N VAL A 669 22.65 6.65 -13.64
CA VAL A 669 22.48 6.44 -15.08
C VAL A 669 21.84 7.65 -15.80
N THR A 670 21.12 8.52 -15.07
CA THR A 670 20.66 9.81 -15.64
C THR A 670 21.75 10.89 -15.64
N HIS A 671 22.72 10.82 -14.72
CA HIS A 671 23.79 11.81 -14.54
C HIS A 671 24.41 12.28 -15.86
N GLU A 672 24.45 13.59 -16.10
CA GLU A 672 24.55 14.17 -17.44
C GLU A 672 25.72 13.59 -18.26
N GLN A 673 26.95 13.79 -17.78
CA GLN A 673 28.17 13.41 -18.51
C GLN A 673 28.55 11.94 -18.26
N ARG A 674 28.59 11.50 -17.00
CA ARG A 674 29.22 10.22 -16.61
C ARG A 674 28.34 8.97 -16.74
N ALA A 675 27.08 9.12 -17.13
CA ALA A 675 26.19 7.98 -17.39
C ALA A 675 26.78 6.95 -18.38
N LYS A 676 27.51 7.41 -19.41
CA LYS A 676 28.15 6.50 -20.39
C LYS A 676 29.27 5.67 -19.76
N GLU A 677 30.03 6.21 -18.80
CA GLU A 677 31.03 5.45 -18.04
C GLU A 677 30.35 4.37 -17.18
N VAL A 678 29.32 4.75 -16.42
CA VAL A 678 28.58 3.83 -15.53
C VAL A 678 27.97 2.66 -16.32
N MET A 679 27.36 2.94 -17.47
CA MET A 679 26.75 1.91 -18.33
C MET A 679 27.78 1.02 -19.03
N ALA A 680 29.06 1.43 -19.10
CA ALA A 680 30.16 0.66 -19.66
C ALA A 680 30.87 -0.24 -18.63
N LEU A 681 30.53 -0.13 -17.33
CA LEU A 681 31.07 -0.99 -16.29
C LEU A 681 30.71 -2.47 -16.51
N ARG A 682 31.60 -3.35 -16.04
CA ARG A 682 31.54 -4.81 -16.22
C ARG A 682 31.90 -5.51 -14.92
N SER A 683 31.05 -6.42 -14.43
CA SER A 683 31.33 -7.28 -13.28
C SER A 683 31.13 -8.76 -13.67
N ASP A 684 31.84 -9.67 -12.99
CA ASP A 684 31.66 -11.13 -13.15
C ASP A 684 30.22 -11.59 -12.90
N ARG A 685 29.45 -10.85 -12.08
CA ARG A 685 28.01 -11.11 -11.87
C ARG A 685 27.14 -10.58 -13.01
N HIS A 686 27.50 -9.43 -13.58
CA HIS A 686 26.73 -8.69 -14.56
C HIS A 686 27.67 -8.21 -15.70
N PRO A 687 27.87 -9.05 -16.74
CA PRO A 687 28.81 -8.73 -17.82
C PRO A 687 28.35 -7.56 -18.72
N CYS A 688 27.12 -7.08 -18.54
CA CYS A 688 26.60 -5.88 -19.18
C CYS A 688 25.47 -5.26 -18.32
N VAL A 689 25.67 -4.04 -17.84
CA VAL A 689 24.69 -3.28 -17.02
C VAL A 689 23.33 -3.18 -17.71
N THR A 690 23.31 -2.88 -19.01
CA THR A 690 22.10 -2.82 -19.84
C THR A 690 21.21 -4.05 -19.72
N LEU A 691 21.79 -5.26 -19.80
CA LEU A 691 21.02 -6.50 -19.73
C LEU A 691 20.49 -6.76 -18.32
N ALA A 692 21.27 -6.41 -17.30
CA ALA A 692 20.87 -6.54 -15.90
C ALA A 692 19.74 -5.56 -15.52
N LEU A 693 19.73 -4.34 -16.08
CA LEU A 693 18.61 -3.40 -15.93
C LEU A 693 17.32 -3.93 -16.57
N ILE A 694 17.39 -4.49 -17.79
CA ILE A 694 16.21 -5.09 -18.47
C ILE A 694 15.63 -6.28 -17.68
N ALA A 695 16.51 -7.10 -17.08
CA ALA A 695 16.11 -8.20 -16.22
C ALA A 695 15.46 -7.72 -14.91
N TYR A 696 16.12 -6.84 -14.16
CA TYR A 696 15.76 -6.55 -12.76
C TYR A 696 15.06 -5.20 -12.52
N MET A 697 15.28 -4.17 -13.33
CA MET A 697 14.79 -2.79 -13.13
C MET A 697 14.40 -2.10 -14.45
N PRO A 698 13.36 -2.58 -15.17
CA PRO A 698 13.02 -2.08 -16.51
C PRO A 698 12.77 -0.57 -16.58
N ARG A 699 12.09 0.04 -15.59
CA ARG A 699 11.85 1.49 -15.52
C ARG A 699 13.13 2.35 -15.42
N VAL A 700 14.23 1.78 -14.93
CA VAL A 700 15.53 2.47 -14.98
C VAL A 700 16.11 2.42 -16.39
N PHE A 701 15.89 1.33 -17.13
CA PHE A 701 16.29 1.23 -18.54
C PHE A 701 15.43 2.11 -19.47
N GLU A 702 14.13 2.22 -19.21
CA GLU A 702 13.21 3.16 -19.88
C GLU A 702 13.78 4.59 -19.88
N ALA A 703 14.23 5.08 -18.71
CA ALA A 703 14.89 6.38 -18.59
C ALA A 703 16.23 6.51 -19.38
N VAL A 704 16.92 5.38 -19.67
CA VAL A 704 18.06 5.37 -20.61
C VAL A 704 17.59 5.56 -22.05
N GLN A 705 16.50 4.88 -22.42
CA GLN A 705 15.92 4.99 -23.76
C GLN A 705 15.39 6.41 -24.00
N ASP A 706 14.83 7.08 -22.99
CA ASP A 706 14.45 8.49 -23.03
C ASP A 706 15.67 9.41 -23.23
N LYS A 707 16.77 9.20 -22.49
CA LYS A 707 18.01 9.97 -22.65
C LYS A 707 18.63 9.81 -24.06
N CYS A 708 18.32 8.72 -24.74
CA CYS A 708 18.68 8.48 -26.14
C CYS A 708 17.77 9.19 -27.16
N ILE A 709 16.68 9.85 -26.74
CA ILE A 709 15.79 10.65 -27.59
C ILE A 709 16.04 12.15 -27.35
N THR A 710 16.83 12.76 -28.22
CA THR A 710 17.10 14.20 -28.19
C THR A 710 16.13 14.96 -29.12
N LYS A 711 15.60 16.09 -28.65
CA LYS A 711 14.62 16.91 -29.39
C LYS A 711 15.25 18.26 -29.71
N ALA A 712 15.01 18.77 -30.92
CA ALA A 712 15.56 20.07 -31.35
C ALA A 712 15.08 21.22 -30.45
N ASN A 713 15.98 22.11 -30.04
CA ASN A 713 15.65 23.28 -29.21
C ASN A 713 14.99 24.41 -30.04
N CYS A 714 13.81 24.13 -30.58
CA CYS A 714 13.01 25.04 -31.38
C CYS A 714 11.51 24.70 -31.28
N LYS A 715 10.62 25.58 -31.75
CA LYS A 715 9.17 25.37 -31.67
C LYS A 715 8.76 24.10 -32.41
N LYS A 716 7.87 23.30 -31.79
CA LYS A 716 7.39 22.01 -32.31
C LYS A 716 6.81 22.08 -33.73
N ASP A 717 6.26 23.21 -34.13
CA ASP A 717 5.60 23.42 -35.43
C ASP A 717 6.57 23.88 -36.54
N SER A 718 7.84 24.14 -36.20
CA SER A 718 8.83 24.62 -37.15
C SER A 718 9.30 23.51 -38.10
N LYS A 719 9.55 23.83 -39.38
CA LYS A 719 10.08 22.87 -40.36
C LYS A 719 11.48 22.35 -39.99
N SER A 720 12.20 23.09 -39.15
CA SER A 720 13.49 22.75 -38.54
C SER A 720 13.38 21.83 -37.32
N PHE A 721 12.18 21.61 -36.77
CA PHE A 721 12.00 20.71 -35.63
C PHE A 721 12.32 19.27 -36.04
N TYR A 722 13.26 18.66 -35.32
CA TYR A 722 13.65 17.27 -35.47
C TYR A 722 13.65 16.54 -34.14
N ILE A 723 13.46 15.22 -34.22
CA ILE A 723 13.70 14.27 -33.15
C ILE A 723 14.87 13.40 -33.59
N LYS A 724 15.92 13.32 -32.76
CA LYS A 724 17.12 12.51 -32.99
C LYS A 724 17.13 11.36 -32.01
N TYR A 725 17.09 10.15 -32.56
CA TYR A 725 17.18 8.88 -31.86
C TYR A 725 18.63 8.37 -31.96
N SER A 726 19.25 8.07 -30.82
CA SER A 726 20.59 7.48 -30.71
C SER A 726 20.47 6.02 -30.24
N PHE A 727 21.04 5.07 -30.97
CA PHE A 727 20.87 3.64 -30.68
C PHE A 727 21.99 3.04 -29.81
N ASP A 728 22.93 3.85 -29.31
CA ASP A 728 24.01 3.49 -28.36
C ASP A 728 23.57 2.48 -27.26
N ALA A 729 22.41 2.69 -26.64
CA ALA A 729 21.92 1.86 -25.55
C ALA A 729 21.31 0.51 -26.00
N LEU A 730 20.92 0.39 -27.28
CA LEU A 730 20.41 -0.84 -27.89
C LEU A 730 21.52 -1.66 -28.56
N CYS A 731 22.60 -0.99 -28.99
CA CYS A 731 23.82 -1.61 -29.52
C CYS A 731 25.06 -1.00 -28.85
N PRO A 732 25.49 -1.52 -27.68
CA PRO A 732 26.61 -0.95 -26.91
C PRO A 732 27.97 -1.16 -27.59
N GLN A 733 28.28 -0.36 -28.61
CA GLN A 733 29.50 -0.52 -29.42
C GLN A 733 30.76 -0.45 -28.54
N LEU A 734 31.50 -1.56 -28.49
CA LEU A 734 32.82 -1.62 -27.88
C LEU A 734 33.86 -0.93 -28.76
N LYS A 735 33.84 0.41 -28.73
CA LYS A 735 34.98 1.24 -29.13
C LYS A 735 36.06 1.08 -28.05
N MET A 736 36.80 -0.03 -28.14
CA MET A 736 38.09 -0.19 -27.47
C MET A 736 39.03 0.85 -28.06
N GLU A 737 39.35 1.90 -27.32
CA GLU A 737 40.55 2.68 -27.58
C GLU A 737 41.77 1.83 -27.14
N ASP A 738 42.81 1.78 -27.97
CA ASP A 738 44.02 1.00 -27.70
C ASP A 738 44.88 1.67 -26.61
N GLY A 739 44.44 1.55 -25.35
CA GLY A 739 44.97 2.24 -24.17
C GLY A 739 45.43 1.29 -23.06
N ASN A 740 46.57 0.62 -23.25
CA ASN A 740 47.44 -0.03 -22.26
C ASN A 740 46.83 -0.65 -20.97
N ASN A 741 47.01 -1.97 -20.85
CA ASN A 741 47.29 -2.71 -19.59
C ASN A 741 46.23 -2.76 -18.47
N VAL A 742 45.27 -3.70 -18.60
CA VAL A 742 45.05 -4.70 -17.53
C VAL A 742 44.90 -6.11 -18.12
N ARG A 743 45.97 -6.91 -18.10
CA ARG A 743 45.88 -8.37 -18.28
C ARG A 743 45.70 -9.04 -16.91
N ARG A 744 44.47 -9.36 -16.51
CA ARG A 744 44.23 -10.43 -15.53
C ARG A 744 44.19 -11.78 -16.27
N LYS A 745 45.08 -12.71 -15.93
CA LYS A 745 45.10 -14.07 -16.51
C LYS A 745 43.89 -14.86 -16.01
N SER A 746 43.14 -15.48 -16.92
CA SER A 746 42.09 -16.44 -16.58
C SER A 746 42.65 -17.86 -16.43
N GLU A 747 43.21 -18.18 -15.27
CA GLU A 747 43.56 -19.56 -14.90
C GLU A 747 42.53 -20.10 -13.90
N ASN A 748 42.00 -21.31 -14.16
CA ASN A 748 41.18 -22.14 -13.25
C ASN A 748 39.88 -21.53 -12.66
N VAL A 749 38.83 -21.41 -13.49
CA VAL A 749 37.45 -21.20 -12.99
C VAL A 749 36.86 -22.54 -12.47
N PRO A 750 36.51 -22.67 -11.17
CA PRO A 750 35.84 -23.86 -10.66
C PRO A 750 34.38 -23.94 -11.14
N LYS A 751 33.88 -25.17 -11.36
CA LYS A 751 32.49 -25.40 -11.78
C LYS A 751 31.55 -25.24 -10.57
N SER A 752 30.76 -24.17 -10.53
CA SER A 752 29.68 -23.98 -9.55
C SER A 752 28.62 -25.08 -9.68
N GLN A 753 28.26 -25.74 -8.57
CA GLN A 753 27.20 -26.76 -8.55
C GLN A 753 25.80 -26.17 -8.73
N ASN A 754 24.89 -26.96 -9.29
CA ASN A 754 23.49 -26.62 -9.43
C ASN A 754 22.71 -26.96 -8.15
N ILE A 755 21.80 -26.09 -7.73
CA ILE A 755 20.73 -26.40 -6.77
C ILE A 755 19.41 -26.42 -7.55
N PRO A 756 18.62 -27.51 -7.50
CA PRO A 756 17.32 -27.56 -8.17
C PRO A 756 16.22 -26.95 -7.28
N LEU A 757 15.42 -26.04 -7.84
CA LEU A 757 14.10 -25.67 -7.31
C LEU A 757 13.06 -25.70 -8.45
N PRO A 758 11.79 -26.07 -8.20
CA PRO A 758 10.81 -26.26 -9.26
C PRO A 758 10.19 -24.96 -9.77
N ALA A 759 9.48 -25.06 -10.89
CA ALA A 759 8.47 -24.09 -11.36
C ALA A 759 8.92 -22.68 -11.81
N LEU A 760 10.14 -22.52 -12.35
CA LEU A 760 10.42 -21.57 -13.46
C LEU A 760 11.84 -21.82 -14.06
N ASN A 761 11.95 -22.79 -14.96
CA ASN A 761 13.24 -23.35 -15.40
C ASN A 761 13.90 -22.53 -16.55
N ILE A 762 14.09 -21.23 -16.35
CA ILE A 762 14.88 -20.38 -17.25
C ILE A 762 16.36 -20.47 -16.85
N LYS A 763 17.17 -21.15 -17.68
CA LYS A 763 18.61 -21.29 -17.48
C LYS A 763 19.35 -20.00 -17.85
N TYR A 764 19.61 -19.16 -16.86
CA TYR A 764 20.48 -17.98 -17.04
C TYR A 764 21.90 -18.40 -17.45
N SER A 765 22.28 -18.07 -18.69
CA SER A 765 23.64 -18.25 -19.19
C SER A 765 24.10 -17.04 -20.01
N PHE A 766 24.27 -15.90 -19.33
CA PHE A 766 24.75 -14.62 -19.90
C PHE A 766 26.18 -14.64 -20.49
N LYS A 767 26.78 -15.84 -20.68
CA LYS A 767 28.17 -16.07 -21.12
C LYS A 767 28.51 -15.61 -22.54
N PHE A 768 27.53 -15.18 -23.34
CA PHE A 768 27.65 -15.06 -24.80
C PHE A 768 27.59 -13.65 -25.38
N TYR A 769 27.18 -12.65 -24.60
CA TYR A 769 26.83 -11.34 -25.16
C TYR A 769 27.97 -10.33 -25.14
N GLN A 770 28.20 -9.74 -26.31
CA GLN A 770 29.15 -8.67 -26.63
C GLN A 770 30.60 -8.90 -26.19
N ARG A 771 31.10 -10.06 -26.63
CA ARG A 771 32.52 -10.40 -26.63
C ARG A 771 33.34 -9.47 -27.53
N SER A 772 34.58 -9.18 -27.14
CA SER A 772 35.55 -8.49 -27.99
C SER A 772 35.91 -9.31 -29.23
N LYS A 773 36.48 -8.70 -30.27
CA LYS A 773 36.90 -9.42 -31.50
C LYS A 773 37.80 -10.63 -31.17
N LEU A 774 38.76 -10.43 -30.28
CA LEU A 774 39.66 -11.45 -29.73
C LEU A 774 38.92 -12.58 -28.98
N GLU A 775 37.91 -12.27 -28.18
CA GLU A 775 37.10 -13.28 -27.48
C GLU A 775 36.17 -14.05 -28.42
N VAL A 776 35.66 -13.41 -29.48
CA VAL A 776 34.92 -14.12 -30.54
C VAL A 776 35.85 -15.06 -31.29
N ASP A 777 37.07 -14.64 -31.62
CA ASP A 777 38.07 -15.49 -32.27
C ASP A 777 38.54 -16.65 -31.36
N ALA A 778 38.73 -16.38 -30.06
CA ALA A 778 39.02 -17.42 -29.06
C ALA A 778 37.91 -18.49 -28.95
N LEU A 779 36.64 -18.11 -29.15
CA LEU A 779 35.54 -19.09 -29.17
C LEU A 779 35.21 -19.66 -30.55
N ARG A 780 35.62 -19.04 -31.67
CA ARG A 780 35.70 -19.73 -32.97
C ARG A 780 36.66 -20.91 -32.89
N LEU A 781 37.81 -20.72 -32.24
CA LEU A 781 38.77 -21.77 -31.92
C LEU A 781 38.17 -22.80 -30.94
N ALA A 782 37.61 -22.37 -29.80
CA ALA A 782 37.08 -23.30 -28.79
C ALA A 782 35.84 -24.11 -29.24
N LEU A 783 35.10 -23.65 -30.25
CA LEU A 783 33.95 -24.34 -30.84
C LEU A 783 34.28 -25.08 -32.15
N ASN A 784 35.50 -24.95 -32.68
CA ASN A 784 35.88 -25.42 -34.03
C ASN A 784 34.95 -24.94 -35.17
N ASP A 785 34.32 -23.76 -35.01
CA ASP A 785 33.51 -23.11 -36.04
C ASP A 785 34.11 -21.75 -36.44
N PRO A 786 34.85 -21.66 -37.56
CA PRO A 786 35.44 -20.41 -38.03
C PRO A 786 34.41 -19.39 -38.53
N LYS A 787 33.14 -19.78 -38.71
CA LYS A 787 32.05 -18.89 -39.15
C LYS A 787 31.13 -18.45 -38.00
N TYR A 788 31.41 -18.87 -36.77
CA TYR A 788 30.61 -18.49 -35.60
C TYR A 788 30.50 -16.96 -35.45
N ARG A 789 29.29 -16.51 -35.13
CA ARG A 789 28.92 -15.13 -34.77
C ARG A 789 28.07 -15.15 -33.50
N PRO A 790 28.19 -14.16 -32.60
CA PRO A 790 27.23 -13.98 -31.52
C PRO A 790 25.84 -13.65 -32.07
N GLU A 791 24.80 -13.81 -31.25
CA GLU A 791 23.44 -13.48 -31.65
C GLU A 791 23.27 -11.95 -31.77
N PRO A 792 22.74 -11.46 -32.91
CA PRO A 792 22.49 -10.04 -33.10
C PRO A 792 21.34 -9.53 -32.21
N LEU A 793 21.16 -8.22 -32.18
CA LEU A 793 20.04 -7.52 -31.49
C LEU A 793 19.89 -7.89 -30.00
N CYS A 794 21.01 -8.20 -29.32
CA CYS A 794 21.05 -8.79 -27.97
C CYS A 794 20.18 -8.09 -26.92
N VAL A 795 20.16 -6.76 -26.89
CA VAL A 795 19.37 -5.96 -25.94
C VAL A 795 17.87 -6.16 -26.15
N ILE A 796 17.42 -6.23 -27.40
CA ILE A 796 16.02 -6.39 -27.78
C ILE A 796 15.57 -7.85 -27.63
N ASN A 797 16.45 -8.80 -27.97
CA ASN A 797 16.24 -10.23 -27.68
C ASN A 797 16.10 -10.47 -26.17
N ALA A 798 16.85 -9.75 -25.32
CA ALA A 798 16.67 -9.79 -23.86
C ALA A 798 15.32 -9.19 -23.40
N MET A 799 14.84 -8.09 -24.01
CA MET A 799 13.50 -7.56 -23.70
C MET A 799 12.40 -8.57 -24.05
N VAL A 800 12.49 -9.24 -25.19
CA VAL A 800 11.55 -10.30 -25.60
C VAL A 800 11.60 -11.49 -24.64
N ALA A 801 12.80 -11.97 -24.30
CA ALA A 801 12.99 -13.09 -23.37
C ALA A 801 12.48 -12.78 -21.94
N HIS A 802 12.49 -11.51 -21.53
CA HIS A 802 11.93 -11.05 -20.25
C HIS A 802 10.49 -10.50 -20.35
N GLY A 803 9.82 -10.62 -21.52
CA GLY A 803 8.44 -10.17 -21.72
C GLY A 803 8.21 -8.66 -21.54
N ARG A 804 9.24 -7.83 -21.71
CA ARG A 804 9.19 -6.38 -21.42
C ARG A 804 8.49 -5.60 -22.54
N VAL A 805 7.16 -5.68 -22.59
CA VAL A 805 6.32 -4.99 -23.60
C VAL A 805 6.59 -3.48 -23.61
N GLU A 806 6.63 -2.84 -22.44
CA GLU A 806 6.91 -1.40 -22.25
C GLU A 806 8.19 -0.97 -23.01
N LEU A 807 9.31 -1.67 -22.78
CA LEU A 807 10.62 -1.34 -23.38
C LEU A 807 10.70 -1.64 -24.88
N LEU A 808 9.88 -2.57 -25.39
CA LEU A 808 9.74 -2.88 -26.82
C LEU A 808 8.82 -1.89 -27.54
N ALA A 809 7.77 -1.43 -26.85
CA ALA A 809 6.84 -0.41 -27.32
C ALA A 809 7.44 1.00 -27.25
N HIS A 810 8.48 1.23 -26.44
CA HIS A 810 9.18 2.51 -26.35
C HIS A 810 9.62 3.03 -27.73
N PRO A 811 9.43 4.33 -28.06
CA PRO A 811 9.68 4.87 -29.40
C PRO A 811 11.07 4.61 -29.96
N LEU A 812 12.10 4.53 -29.10
CA LEU A 812 13.47 4.19 -29.52
C LEU A 812 13.56 2.77 -30.11
N SER A 813 13.01 1.78 -29.42
CA SER A 813 12.98 0.38 -29.86
C SER A 813 12.17 0.21 -31.13
N GLN A 814 10.99 0.85 -31.21
CA GLN A 814 10.19 0.88 -32.44
C GLN A 814 10.95 1.50 -33.61
N LYS A 815 11.57 2.68 -33.44
CA LYS A 815 12.27 3.39 -34.53
C LYS A 815 13.50 2.63 -35.01
N TYR A 816 14.18 1.93 -34.11
CA TYR A 816 15.28 1.03 -34.48
C TYR A 816 14.79 -0.18 -35.30
N LEU A 817 13.71 -0.84 -34.90
CA LEU A 817 13.11 -1.92 -35.70
C LEU A 817 12.54 -1.41 -37.04
N GLN A 818 11.91 -0.23 -37.08
CA GLN A 818 11.51 0.45 -38.32
C GLN A 818 12.71 0.66 -39.27
N MET A 819 13.87 1.07 -38.75
CA MET A 819 15.09 1.26 -39.55
C MET A 819 15.55 -0.06 -40.19
N LYS A 820 15.62 -1.14 -39.42
CA LYS A 820 15.98 -2.48 -39.92
C LYS A 820 14.96 -3.01 -40.93
N TRP A 821 13.66 -2.82 -40.66
CA TRP A 821 12.57 -3.22 -41.55
C TRP A 821 12.62 -2.50 -42.91
N HIS A 822 12.79 -1.17 -42.92
CA HIS A 822 12.88 -0.40 -44.16
C HIS A 822 14.16 -0.67 -44.95
N SER A 823 15.24 -1.08 -44.29
CA SER A 823 16.54 -1.26 -44.95
C SER A 823 16.71 -2.62 -45.63
N TYR A 824 16.19 -3.70 -45.02
CA TYR A 824 16.25 -5.04 -45.63
C TYR A 824 15.00 -5.90 -45.40
N GLY A 825 14.39 -5.84 -44.21
CA GLY A 825 13.31 -6.75 -43.80
C GLY A 825 12.14 -6.83 -44.81
N LYS A 826 11.59 -5.68 -45.20
CA LYS A 826 10.49 -5.60 -46.16
C LYS A 826 10.84 -6.17 -47.54
N TYR A 827 12.08 -6.00 -48.00
CA TYR A 827 12.51 -6.41 -49.33
C TYR A 827 12.66 -7.93 -49.42
N PHE A 828 13.28 -8.56 -48.41
CA PHE A 828 13.39 -10.02 -48.35
C PHE A 828 12.01 -10.69 -48.21
N HIS A 829 11.13 -10.13 -47.38
CA HIS A 829 9.81 -10.73 -47.18
C HIS A 829 8.91 -10.59 -48.42
N LEU A 830 8.87 -9.40 -49.03
CA LEU A 830 8.10 -9.17 -50.26
C LEU A 830 8.63 -9.99 -51.44
N ALA A 831 9.95 -10.14 -51.58
CA ALA A 831 10.54 -10.98 -52.63
C ALA A 831 10.17 -12.47 -52.46
N ASN A 832 10.17 -12.98 -51.23
CA ASN A 832 9.75 -14.36 -50.95
C ASN A 832 8.26 -14.59 -51.24
N LEU A 833 7.39 -13.64 -50.84
CA LEU A 833 5.96 -13.70 -51.16
C LEU A 833 5.71 -13.65 -52.67
N LEU A 834 6.37 -12.73 -53.38
CA LEU A 834 6.22 -12.56 -54.83
C LEU A 834 6.69 -13.82 -55.59
N PHE A 835 7.82 -14.42 -55.19
CA PHE A 835 8.31 -15.68 -55.76
C PHE A 835 7.30 -16.83 -55.55
N TYR A 836 6.66 -16.90 -54.39
CA TYR A 836 5.59 -17.87 -54.12
C TYR A 836 4.33 -17.60 -54.97
N CYS A 837 3.91 -16.34 -55.10
CA CYS A 837 2.75 -15.97 -55.91
C CYS A 837 2.93 -16.31 -57.40
N ILE A 838 4.15 -16.23 -57.95
CA ILE A 838 4.45 -16.69 -59.32
C ILE A 838 4.18 -18.20 -59.46
N PHE A 839 4.65 -19.01 -58.52
CA PHE A 839 4.37 -20.46 -58.50
C PHE A 839 2.87 -20.74 -58.38
N LEU A 840 2.16 -20.05 -57.48
CA LEU A 840 0.71 -20.21 -57.29
C LEU A 840 -0.08 -19.88 -58.57
N ILE A 841 0.33 -18.87 -59.34
CA ILE A 841 -0.26 -18.53 -60.63
C ILE A 841 -0.06 -19.69 -61.63
N PHE A 842 1.15 -20.23 -61.76
CA PHE A 842 1.39 -21.36 -62.68
C PHE A 842 0.65 -22.63 -62.27
N VAL A 843 0.55 -22.94 -60.97
CA VAL A 843 -0.25 -24.07 -60.46
C VAL A 843 -1.73 -23.88 -60.80
N THR A 844 -2.31 -22.72 -60.49
CA THR A 844 -3.74 -22.47 -60.72
C THR A 844 -4.08 -22.45 -62.21
N VAL A 845 -3.28 -21.78 -63.05
CA VAL A 845 -3.42 -21.80 -64.53
C VAL A 845 -3.30 -23.22 -65.09
N TYR A 846 -2.31 -24.02 -64.65
CA TYR A 846 -2.18 -25.40 -65.08
C TYR A 846 -3.42 -26.23 -64.74
N THR A 847 -3.95 -26.12 -63.52
CA THR A 847 -5.16 -26.89 -63.13
C THR A 847 -6.44 -26.43 -63.83
N TYR A 848 -6.55 -25.14 -64.19
CA TYR A 848 -7.64 -24.64 -65.03
C TYR A 848 -7.58 -25.23 -66.45
N LEU A 849 -6.39 -25.23 -67.08
CA LEU A 849 -6.17 -25.82 -68.40
C LEU A 849 -6.39 -27.34 -68.39
N LEU A 850 -5.95 -28.04 -67.33
CA LEU A 850 -6.20 -29.47 -67.15
C LEU A 850 -7.70 -29.78 -67.11
N MET A 851 -8.49 -29.00 -66.37
CA MET A 851 -9.95 -29.19 -66.30
C MET A 851 -10.62 -28.96 -67.66
N GLY A 852 -10.26 -27.88 -68.38
CA GLY A 852 -10.78 -27.62 -69.73
C GLY A 852 -10.42 -28.71 -70.75
N SER A 853 -9.22 -29.30 -70.64
CA SER A 853 -8.84 -30.45 -71.49
C SER A 853 -9.71 -31.69 -71.24
N SER A 854 -10.18 -31.89 -70.00
CA SER A 854 -11.06 -33.00 -69.62
C SER A 854 -12.46 -32.87 -70.24
N GLU A 855 -13.00 -31.65 -70.34
CA GLU A 855 -14.29 -31.42 -71.02
C GLU A 855 -14.20 -31.73 -72.51
N ASN A 856 -13.12 -31.30 -73.18
CA ASN A 856 -12.86 -31.63 -74.59
C ASN A 856 -12.70 -33.15 -74.79
N TYR A 857 -12.02 -33.84 -73.87
CA TYR A 857 -11.88 -35.30 -73.92
C TYR A 857 -13.24 -36.02 -73.68
N ALA A 858 -14.07 -35.51 -72.77
CA ALA A 858 -15.43 -36.04 -72.57
C ALA A 858 -16.35 -35.81 -73.79
N GLN A 859 -16.20 -34.67 -74.49
CA GLN A 859 -16.92 -34.42 -75.75
C GLN A 859 -16.45 -35.36 -76.87
N THR A 860 -15.14 -35.53 -77.08
CA THR A 860 -14.64 -36.49 -78.09
C THR A 860 -15.02 -37.93 -77.75
N LYS A 861 -15.06 -38.32 -76.48
CA LYS A 861 -15.51 -39.65 -76.02
C LYS A 861 -17.03 -39.87 -76.18
N LYS A 862 -17.84 -38.81 -76.20
CA LYS A 862 -19.24 -38.85 -76.66
C LYS A 862 -19.33 -38.97 -78.18
N ALA A 863 -18.63 -38.13 -78.93
CA ALA A 863 -18.65 -38.15 -80.41
C ALA A 863 -18.18 -39.49 -80.99
N ALA A 864 -17.09 -40.06 -80.45
CA ALA A 864 -16.59 -41.38 -80.82
C ALA A 864 -17.58 -42.53 -80.53
N LYS A 865 -18.57 -42.32 -79.65
CA LYS A 865 -19.65 -43.28 -79.37
C LYS A 865 -20.89 -43.09 -80.26
N CYS A 866 -20.94 -42.01 -81.04
CA CYS A 866 -22.00 -41.72 -82.01
C CYS A 866 -21.61 -42.04 -83.47
N ASN A 867 -20.32 -42.10 -83.79
CA ASN A 867 -19.82 -42.32 -85.16
C ASN A 867 -19.83 -43.80 -85.58
N LEU A 868 -21.00 -44.45 -85.52
CA LEU A 868 -21.21 -45.82 -86.05
C LEU A 868 -22.57 -45.96 -86.76
N SER A 869 -22.93 -45.00 -87.61
CA SER A 869 -23.97 -45.15 -88.64
C SER A 869 -23.72 -44.19 -89.81
N ASP A 870 -23.47 -44.76 -90.99
CA ASP A 870 -23.55 -44.25 -92.37
C ASP A 870 -23.01 -42.85 -92.78
N PRO A 871 -22.22 -42.76 -93.87
CA PRO A 871 -21.75 -41.50 -94.45
C PRO A 871 -22.49 -41.09 -95.74
N MET A 872 -22.92 -39.82 -95.86
CA MET A 872 -22.81 -39.06 -97.12
C MET A 872 -23.11 -37.56 -96.99
N ASN A 873 -22.54 -36.78 -97.92
CA ASN A 873 -22.80 -35.37 -98.23
C ASN A 873 -22.45 -34.30 -97.16
N PHE A 874 -22.04 -33.08 -97.54
CA PHE A 874 -21.20 -32.65 -98.67
C PHE A 874 -20.58 -31.29 -98.30
N ASP A 875 -19.41 -30.93 -98.85
CA ASP A 875 -18.74 -29.67 -98.54
C ASP A 875 -19.54 -28.41 -98.91
N ARG A 876 -19.73 -27.50 -97.94
CA ARG A 876 -19.30 -26.07 -98.00
C ARG A 876 -19.84 -25.24 -96.83
N GLU A 877 -19.05 -25.10 -95.76
CA GLU A 877 -18.79 -23.85 -95.01
C GLU A 877 -18.03 -24.16 -93.70
N ASN A 878 -16.74 -24.50 -93.80
CA ASN A 878 -15.88 -24.46 -92.61
C ASN A 878 -14.37 -24.29 -92.88
N LYS A 879 -13.99 -23.13 -93.45
CA LYS A 879 -12.58 -22.70 -93.62
C LYS A 879 -12.14 -21.61 -92.63
N THR A 880 -13.03 -21.15 -91.75
CA THR A 880 -12.77 -20.08 -90.78
C THR A 880 -12.71 -20.57 -89.33
N GLU A 881 -13.56 -21.52 -88.89
CA GLU A 881 -13.50 -22.00 -87.50
C GLU A 881 -12.26 -22.85 -87.21
N LYS A 882 -11.80 -23.65 -88.20
CA LYS A 882 -10.62 -24.52 -88.04
C LYS A 882 -9.35 -23.77 -87.62
N ASN A 883 -9.17 -22.51 -88.05
CA ASN A 883 -8.01 -21.71 -87.63
C ASN A 883 -8.13 -21.22 -86.19
N ASN A 884 -9.33 -20.85 -85.73
CA ASN A 884 -9.55 -20.40 -84.35
C ASN A 884 -9.41 -21.56 -83.37
N VAL A 885 -9.99 -22.73 -83.67
CA VAL A 885 -9.87 -23.94 -82.84
C VAL A 885 -8.41 -24.38 -82.73
N PHE A 886 -7.66 -24.41 -83.84
CA PHE A 886 -6.24 -24.82 -83.82
C PHE A 886 -5.35 -23.83 -83.06
N ASN A 887 -5.65 -22.53 -83.12
CA ASN A 887 -4.94 -21.53 -82.32
C ASN A 887 -5.25 -21.67 -80.82
N SER A 888 -6.51 -21.86 -80.41
CA SER A 888 -6.84 -22.07 -78.99
C SER A 888 -6.23 -23.37 -78.43
N ASP A 889 -6.17 -24.42 -79.24
CA ASP A 889 -5.51 -25.69 -78.87
C ASP A 889 -3.98 -25.56 -78.79
N PHE A 890 -3.38 -24.67 -79.58
CA PHE A 890 -1.95 -24.39 -79.54
C PHE A 890 -1.57 -23.51 -78.35
N GLU A 891 -2.30 -22.40 -78.14
CA GLU A 891 -2.08 -21.48 -77.02
C GLU A 891 -2.26 -22.17 -75.66
N SER A 892 -3.30 -23.00 -75.51
CA SER A 892 -3.52 -23.79 -74.29
C SER A 892 -2.43 -24.83 -74.05
N LYS A 893 -1.96 -25.53 -75.08
CA LYS A 893 -0.84 -26.49 -74.95
C LYS A 893 0.48 -25.79 -74.63
N VAL A 894 0.77 -24.65 -75.24
CA VAL A 894 1.96 -23.82 -74.92
C VAL A 894 1.88 -23.29 -73.48
N ALA A 895 0.72 -22.80 -73.04
CA ALA A 895 0.49 -22.37 -71.66
C ALA A 895 0.65 -23.52 -70.65
N MET A 896 0.17 -24.72 -70.99
CA MET A 896 0.35 -25.92 -70.17
C MET A 896 1.83 -26.32 -70.07
N TYR A 897 2.56 -26.42 -71.18
CA TYR A 897 3.98 -26.78 -71.16
C TYR A 897 4.86 -25.74 -70.46
N THR A 898 4.59 -24.44 -70.63
CA THR A 898 5.32 -23.39 -69.90
C THR A 898 5.04 -23.45 -68.40
N SER A 899 3.81 -23.76 -67.99
CA SER A 899 3.45 -23.98 -66.58
C SER A 899 4.13 -25.24 -66.02
N THR A 900 4.15 -26.35 -66.77
CA THR A 900 4.90 -27.58 -66.44
C THR A 900 6.36 -27.29 -66.13
N VAL A 901 7.05 -26.53 -67.00
CA VAL A 901 8.46 -26.16 -66.80
C VAL A 901 8.65 -25.25 -65.59
N ALA A 902 7.76 -24.26 -65.39
CA ALA A 902 7.83 -23.34 -64.25
C ALA A 902 7.64 -24.06 -62.90
N ILE A 903 6.66 -24.97 -62.80
CA ILE A 903 6.37 -25.76 -61.59
C ILE A 903 7.55 -26.67 -61.25
N LEU A 904 8.13 -27.38 -62.24
CA LEU A 904 9.28 -28.26 -62.02
C LEU A 904 10.54 -27.49 -61.64
N ALA A 905 10.80 -26.33 -62.26
CA ALA A 905 11.92 -25.47 -61.90
C ALA A 905 11.80 -24.92 -60.47
N TYR A 906 10.59 -24.49 -60.06
CA TYR A 906 10.32 -24.06 -58.69
C TYR A 906 10.52 -25.20 -57.69
N ASN A 907 9.97 -26.39 -57.97
CA ASN A 907 10.11 -27.56 -57.10
C ASN A 907 11.58 -27.99 -56.95
N ALA A 908 12.38 -27.95 -58.03
CA ALA A 908 13.82 -28.23 -57.93
C ALA A 908 14.57 -27.24 -57.02
N ILE A 909 14.26 -25.93 -57.11
CA ILE A 909 14.83 -24.91 -56.23
C ILE A 909 14.42 -25.15 -54.77
N CYS A 910 13.15 -25.48 -54.52
CA CYS A 910 12.63 -25.74 -53.18
C CYS A 910 13.19 -27.04 -52.57
N LEU A 911 13.38 -28.11 -53.35
CA LEU A 911 14.04 -29.33 -52.86
C LEU A 911 15.49 -29.08 -52.44
N ILE A 912 16.24 -28.25 -53.18
CA ILE A 912 17.60 -27.83 -52.80
C ILE A 912 17.57 -27.00 -51.51
N ARG A 913 16.59 -26.09 -51.37
CA ARG A 913 16.37 -25.26 -50.17
C ARG A 913 16.09 -26.14 -48.93
N GLU A 914 15.19 -27.10 -49.04
CA GLU A 914 14.84 -27.97 -47.91
C GLU A 914 15.93 -28.97 -47.56
N ALA A 915 16.66 -29.52 -48.54
CA ALA A 915 17.84 -30.34 -48.26
C ALA A 915 18.91 -29.58 -47.46
N TYR A 916 19.05 -28.26 -47.68
CA TYR A 916 19.91 -27.39 -46.87
C TYR A 916 19.33 -27.17 -45.46
N ASN A 917 18.03 -26.87 -45.35
CA ASN A 917 17.36 -26.65 -44.06
C ASN A 917 17.42 -27.89 -43.16
N VAL A 918 17.11 -29.08 -43.68
CA VAL A 918 17.24 -30.38 -42.98
C VAL A 918 18.66 -30.55 -42.42
N LYS A 919 19.68 -30.27 -43.23
CA LYS A 919 21.09 -30.38 -42.83
C LYS A 919 21.48 -29.37 -41.73
N GLN A 920 20.85 -28.19 -41.70
CA GLN A 920 21.11 -27.15 -40.70
C GLN A 920 20.37 -27.40 -39.37
N GLN A 921 19.08 -27.77 -39.42
CA GLN A 921 18.20 -27.88 -38.25
C GLN A 921 18.12 -29.30 -37.66
N LYS A 922 18.57 -30.33 -38.39
CA LYS A 922 18.57 -31.74 -37.95
C LYS A 922 17.17 -32.17 -37.48
N TRP A 923 17.07 -32.78 -36.29
CA TRP A 923 15.82 -33.27 -35.69
C TRP A 923 14.74 -32.21 -35.49
N HIS A 924 15.07 -30.92 -35.36
CA HIS A 924 14.06 -29.87 -35.18
C HIS A 924 13.20 -29.68 -36.44
N TYR A 925 13.80 -29.84 -37.62
CA TYR A 925 13.13 -29.69 -38.92
C TYR A 925 11.88 -30.57 -39.07
N LEU A 926 11.91 -31.78 -38.48
CA LEU A 926 10.84 -32.78 -38.60
C LEU A 926 9.68 -32.57 -37.60
N VAL A 927 9.81 -31.62 -36.68
CA VAL A 927 8.77 -31.30 -35.68
C VAL A 927 7.89 -30.13 -36.15
N ASP A 928 8.39 -29.25 -37.01
CA ASP A 928 7.66 -28.10 -37.54
C ASP A 928 6.63 -28.53 -38.60
N PRO A 929 5.31 -28.33 -38.38
CA PRO A 929 4.27 -28.85 -39.27
C PRO A 929 4.21 -28.14 -40.64
N SER A 930 4.68 -26.89 -40.74
CA SER A 930 4.79 -26.16 -42.01
C SER A 930 5.72 -26.86 -43.00
N ASN A 931 6.83 -27.44 -42.50
CA ASN A 931 7.77 -28.16 -43.35
C ASN A 931 7.10 -29.39 -43.98
N LEU A 932 6.24 -30.09 -43.24
CA LEU A 932 5.48 -31.24 -43.73
C LEU A 932 4.44 -30.84 -44.79
N VAL A 933 3.74 -29.72 -44.60
CA VAL A 933 2.83 -29.14 -45.61
C VAL A 933 3.57 -28.83 -46.91
N SER A 934 4.72 -28.15 -46.82
CA SER A 934 5.58 -27.86 -47.98
C SER A 934 6.07 -29.13 -48.70
N TRP A 935 6.51 -30.17 -47.99
CA TRP A 935 6.90 -31.45 -48.62
C TRP A 935 5.74 -32.14 -49.34
N LEU A 936 4.53 -32.16 -48.75
CA LEU A 936 3.34 -32.70 -49.41
C LEU A 936 2.97 -31.90 -50.68
N LEU A 937 3.13 -30.57 -50.65
CA LEU A 937 2.91 -29.69 -51.80
C LEU A 937 3.90 -29.97 -52.95
N TYR A 938 5.18 -30.22 -52.67
CA TYR A 938 6.17 -30.55 -53.71
C TYR A 938 5.94 -31.95 -54.31
N ILE A 939 5.50 -32.92 -53.50
CA ILE A 939 5.17 -34.28 -53.97
C ILE A 939 3.89 -34.27 -54.81
N SER A 940 2.83 -33.59 -54.37
CA SER A 940 1.58 -33.51 -55.15
C SER A 940 1.75 -32.72 -56.46
N SER A 941 2.43 -31.57 -56.42
CA SER A 941 2.67 -30.76 -57.63
C SER A 941 3.59 -31.40 -58.66
N THR A 942 4.51 -32.29 -58.25
CA THR A 942 5.26 -33.10 -59.22
C THR A 942 4.40 -34.21 -59.84
N LEU A 943 3.62 -34.94 -59.03
CA LEU A 943 2.68 -35.97 -59.53
C LEU A 943 1.60 -35.40 -60.47
N MET A 944 1.13 -34.18 -60.21
CA MET A 944 0.21 -33.42 -61.07
C MET A 944 0.77 -33.12 -62.48
N VAL A 945 2.10 -33.04 -62.62
CA VAL A 945 2.79 -32.56 -63.83
C VAL A 945 3.43 -33.70 -64.63
N ILE A 946 3.89 -34.77 -63.96
CA ILE A 946 4.56 -35.94 -64.56
C ILE A 946 3.82 -36.52 -65.80
N PRO A 947 2.48 -36.66 -65.84
CA PRO A 947 1.78 -37.20 -67.01
C PRO A 947 1.99 -36.39 -68.29
N THR A 948 2.21 -35.07 -68.22
CA THR A 948 2.51 -34.23 -69.41
C THR A 948 3.90 -34.47 -70.01
N ILE A 949 4.73 -35.28 -69.35
CA ILE A 949 6.08 -35.65 -69.77
C ILE A 949 6.17 -37.16 -70.08
N CYS A 950 5.51 -38.00 -69.27
CA CYS A 950 5.62 -39.46 -69.36
C CYS A 950 4.41 -40.16 -69.99
N ASN A 951 3.32 -39.43 -70.27
CA ASN A 951 2.13 -39.90 -71.01
C ASN A 951 1.41 -41.15 -70.45
N TYR A 952 1.56 -41.41 -69.15
CA TYR A 952 0.88 -42.46 -68.37
C TYR A 952 0.31 -41.87 -67.07
N PHE A 953 -0.79 -42.44 -66.58
CA PHE A 953 -1.53 -42.09 -65.35
C PHE A 953 -2.40 -40.80 -65.35
N GLU A 954 -3.49 -40.79 -66.12
CA GLU A 954 -4.50 -39.70 -66.10
C GLU A 954 -5.24 -39.59 -64.75
N GLU A 955 -5.73 -40.69 -64.16
CA GLU A 955 -6.56 -40.65 -62.93
C GLU A 955 -5.83 -40.11 -61.69
N ILE A 956 -4.52 -40.41 -61.59
CA ILE A 956 -3.65 -39.89 -60.51
C ILE A 956 -3.39 -38.39 -60.72
N GLN A 957 -3.44 -37.89 -61.95
CA GLN A 957 -3.22 -36.48 -62.27
C GLN A 957 -4.27 -35.57 -61.64
N PHE A 958 -5.56 -35.90 -61.78
CA PHE A 958 -6.67 -35.09 -61.25
C PHE A 958 -6.72 -35.10 -59.71
N SER A 959 -6.41 -36.25 -59.09
CA SER A 959 -6.34 -36.37 -57.63
C SER A 959 -5.10 -35.70 -57.04
N ALA A 960 -3.96 -35.74 -57.73
CA ALA A 960 -2.79 -34.93 -57.37
C ALA A 960 -3.06 -33.42 -57.55
N ALA A 961 -3.78 -33.02 -58.61
CA ALA A 961 -4.10 -31.62 -58.90
C ALA A 961 -4.98 -30.97 -57.81
N SER A 962 -6.04 -31.64 -57.36
CA SER A 962 -6.93 -31.11 -56.31
C SER A 962 -6.20 -30.91 -54.97
N ILE A 963 -5.36 -31.87 -54.58
CA ILE A 963 -4.49 -31.76 -53.40
C ILE A 963 -3.47 -30.62 -53.58
N THR A 964 -2.86 -30.51 -54.77
CA THR A 964 -1.88 -29.45 -55.07
C THR A 964 -2.47 -28.06 -54.91
N VAL A 965 -3.64 -27.80 -55.51
CA VAL A 965 -4.31 -26.50 -55.42
C VAL A 965 -4.65 -26.17 -53.97
N PHE A 966 -5.28 -27.09 -53.24
CA PHE A 966 -5.62 -26.87 -51.83
C PHE A 966 -4.39 -26.54 -50.97
N LEU A 967 -3.33 -27.34 -51.06
CA LEU A 967 -2.10 -27.10 -50.29
C LEU A 967 -1.39 -25.80 -50.72
N SER A 968 -1.45 -25.43 -52.01
CA SER A 968 -0.81 -24.20 -52.50
C SER A 968 -1.47 -22.92 -51.95
N TRP A 969 -2.79 -22.92 -51.75
CA TRP A 969 -3.51 -21.82 -51.08
C TRP A 969 -3.36 -21.87 -49.56
N PHE A 970 -3.22 -23.06 -48.96
CA PHE A 970 -2.97 -23.19 -47.51
C PHE A 970 -1.55 -22.73 -47.11
N GLU A 971 -0.52 -23.07 -47.87
CA GLU A 971 0.85 -22.58 -47.65
C GLU A 971 0.94 -21.05 -47.83
N LEU A 972 0.14 -20.44 -48.72
CA LEU A 972 0.00 -18.98 -48.79
C LEU A 972 -0.50 -18.38 -47.46
N LEU A 973 -1.47 -19.03 -46.79
CA LEU A 973 -1.96 -18.60 -45.48
C LEU A 973 -0.84 -18.63 -44.42
N LEU A 974 0.01 -19.67 -44.44
CA LEU A 974 1.17 -19.79 -43.54
C LEU A 974 2.22 -18.71 -43.83
N LEU A 975 2.48 -18.37 -45.10
CA LEU A 975 3.38 -17.27 -45.46
C LEU A 975 2.86 -15.90 -45.01
N LEU A 976 1.54 -15.71 -44.91
CA LEU A 976 0.92 -14.50 -44.38
C LEU A 976 1.03 -14.35 -42.85
N GLN A 977 1.41 -15.41 -42.12
CA GLN A 977 1.62 -15.38 -40.66
C GLN A 977 2.64 -14.32 -40.20
N ARG A 978 3.58 -13.93 -41.08
CA ARG A 978 4.67 -12.98 -40.78
C ARG A 978 4.30 -11.49 -40.97
N PHE A 979 3.09 -11.16 -41.46
CA PHE A 979 2.60 -9.77 -41.53
C PHE A 979 1.76 -9.40 -40.31
N ASP A 980 1.86 -8.16 -39.82
CA ASP A 980 1.28 -7.78 -38.51
C ASP A 980 -0.25 -7.67 -38.50
N GLN A 981 -0.85 -7.24 -39.60
CA GLN A 981 -2.31 -7.07 -39.70
C GLN A 981 -3.02 -8.41 -39.94
N VAL A 982 -2.46 -9.27 -40.81
CA VAL A 982 -3.09 -10.54 -41.20
C VAL A 982 -2.61 -11.70 -40.31
N GLY A 983 -1.34 -11.72 -39.94
CA GLY A 983 -0.69 -12.83 -39.26
C GLY A 983 -1.22 -13.11 -37.85
N ILE A 984 -1.78 -12.10 -37.15
CA ILE A 984 -2.48 -12.33 -35.88
C ILE A 984 -3.71 -13.23 -36.09
N TYR A 985 -4.46 -13.05 -37.19
CA TYR A 985 -5.58 -13.92 -37.54
C TYR A 985 -5.13 -15.33 -37.93
N VAL A 986 -3.99 -15.46 -38.64
CA VAL A 986 -3.39 -16.76 -38.95
C VAL A 986 -2.94 -17.49 -37.67
N VAL A 987 -2.32 -16.78 -36.72
CA VAL A 987 -1.92 -17.32 -35.41
C VAL A 987 -3.15 -17.75 -34.59
N MET A 988 -4.20 -16.92 -34.52
CA MET A 988 -5.46 -17.32 -33.87
C MET A 988 -6.08 -18.56 -34.53
N PHE A 989 -6.16 -18.59 -35.86
CA PHE A 989 -6.68 -19.75 -36.60
C PHE A 989 -5.89 -21.04 -36.30
N LEU A 990 -4.55 -20.98 -36.27
CA LEU A 990 -3.71 -22.14 -35.96
C LEU A 990 -3.81 -22.58 -34.49
N GLU A 991 -3.93 -21.64 -33.54
CA GLU A 991 -4.13 -21.98 -32.11
C GLU A 991 -5.52 -22.61 -31.89
N ILE A 992 -6.60 -22.05 -32.49
CA ILE A 992 -7.96 -22.63 -32.48
C ILE A 992 -7.99 -24.00 -33.17
N LEU A 993 -7.31 -24.17 -34.30
CA LEU A 993 -7.22 -25.46 -35.00
C LEU A 993 -6.52 -26.50 -34.11
N GLN A 994 -5.48 -26.09 -33.38
CA GLN A 994 -4.77 -26.99 -32.46
C GLN A 994 -5.63 -27.38 -31.24
N THR A 995 -6.45 -26.48 -30.70
CA THR A 995 -7.38 -26.80 -29.60
C THR A 995 -8.56 -27.64 -30.09
N LEU A 996 -9.13 -27.32 -31.25
CA LEU A 996 -10.13 -28.15 -31.94
C LEU A 996 -9.64 -29.60 -32.14
N ILE A 997 -8.43 -29.80 -32.65
CA ILE A 997 -7.85 -31.14 -32.84
C ILE A 997 -7.69 -31.88 -31.51
N LYS A 998 -7.15 -31.22 -30.47
CA LYS A 998 -7.01 -31.82 -29.12
C LYS A 998 -8.36 -32.25 -28.55
N VAL A 999 -9.37 -31.39 -28.69
CA VAL A 999 -10.73 -31.62 -28.16
C VAL A 999 -11.45 -32.72 -28.94
N LEU A 1000 -11.37 -32.71 -30.27
CA LEU A 1000 -11.92 -33.78 -31.11
C LEU A 1000 -11.25 -35.14 -30.83
N MET A 1001 -9.96 -35.20 -30.52
CA MET A 1001 -9.33 -36.47 -30.11
C MET A 1001 -9.93 -37.03 -28.82
N VAL A 1002 -10.26 -36.20 -27.83
CA VAL A 1002 -10.93 -36.63 -26.60
C VAL A 1002 -12.37 -37.11 -26.88
N PHE A 1003 -13.12 -36.35 -27.69
CA PHE A 1003 -14.52 -36.67 -27.99
C PHE A 1003 -14.72 -37.70 -29.12
N SER A 1004 -13.64 -38.14 -29.78
CA SER A 1004 -13.65 -39.24 -30.76
C SER A 1004 -14.28 -40.52 -30.21
N ILE A 1005 -14.13 -40.78 -28.91
CA ILE A 1005 -14.75 -41.90 -28.19
C ILE A 1005 -16.29 -41.86 -28.29
N LEU A 1006 -16.89 -40.67 -28.24
CA LEU A 1006 -18.34 -40.51 -28.36
C LEU A 1006 -18.79 -40.66 -29.82
N ILE A 1007 -18.03 -40.13 -30.78
CA ILE A 1007 -18.30 -40.35 -32.22
C ILE A 1007 -18.24 -41.84 -32.55
N ILE A 1008 -17.27 -42.58 -31.99
CA ILE A 1008 -17.17 -44.04 -32.13
C ILE A 1008 -18.35 -44.76 -31.47
N ALA A 1009 -18.73 -44.39 -30.24
CA ALA A 1009 -19.86 -45.00 -29.54
C ALA A 1009 -21.19 -44.79 -30.28
N PHE A 1010 -21.50 -43.56 -30.72
CA PHE A 1010 -22.70 -43.27 -31.48
C PHE A 1010 -22.66 -43.88 -32.90
N GLY A 1011 -21.50 -43.87 -33.58
CA GLY A 1011 -21.34 -44.50 -34.89
C GLY A 1011 -21.58 -46.01 -34.85
N MET A 1012 -21.09 -46.70 -33.80
CA MET A 1012 -21.40 -48.12 -33.60
C MET A 1012 -22.87 -48.36 -33.24
N ALA A 1013 -23.47 -47.50 -32.41
CA ALA A 1013 -24.89 -47.60 -32.03
C ALA A 1013 -25.83 -47.40 -33.23
N PHE A 1014 -25.65 -46.32 -34.02
CA PHE A 1014 -26.46 -46.09 -35.21
C PHE A 1014 -26.20 -47.12 -36.32
N TYR A 1015 -24.98 -47.66 -36.44
CA TYR A 1015 -24.73 -48.82 -37.32
C TYR A 1015 -25.63 -50.00 -36.93
N ILE A 1016 -25.59 -50.44 -35.66
CA ILE A 1016 -26.39 -51.58 -35.16
C ILE A 1016 -27.90 -51.36 -35.34
N LEU A 1017 -28.38 -50.12 -35.20
CA LEU A 1017 -29.80 -49.77 -35.29
C LEU A 1017 -30.31 -49.56 -36.73
N LEU A 1018 -29.47 -49.06 -37.64
CA LEU A 1018 -29.88 -48.58 -38.97
C LEU A 1018 -29.29 -49.37 -40.15
N SER A 1019 -28.29 -50.24 -39.96
CA SER A 1019 -27.66 -51.00 -41.06
C SER A 1019 -28.57 -52.04 -41.74
N LYS A 1020 -29.81 -52.20 -41.27
CA LYS A 1020 -30.83 -53.11 -41.82
C LYS A 1020 -32.00 -52.39 -42.51
N VAL A 1021 -31.98 -51.06 -42.58
CA VAL A 1021 -32.97 -50.28 -43.34
C VAL A 1021 -32.69 -50.47 -44.83
N GLY A 1022 -33.58 -51.17 -45.53
CA GLY A 1022 -33.38 -51.61 -46.92
C GLY A 1022 -33.35 -50.47 -47.96
N PRO A 1023 -32.77 -50.70 -49.16
CA PRO A 1023 -32.70 -49.70 -50.21
C PRO A 1023 -33.94 -49.71 -51.13
N ASP A 1024 -34.76 -48.65 -51.06
CA ASP A 1024 -35.65 -48.25 -52.16
C ASP A 1024 -34.83 -47.55 -53.28
N GLU A 1025 -35.36 -47.51 -54.51
CA GLU A 1025 -34.73 -46.93 -55.71
C GLU A 1025 -34.50 -45.39 -55.68
N THR A 1026 -34.68 -44.75 -54.52
CA THR A 1026 -34.46 -43.31 -54.29
C THR A 1026 -33.31 -43.00 -53.30
N GLY A 1027 -32.32 -43.90 -53.21
CA GLY A 1027 -30.89 -43.51 -53.14
C GLY A 1027 -30.30 -42.98 -51.82
N HIS A 1028 -31.07 -42.73 -50.76
CA HIS A 1028 -30.58 -41.96 -49.59
C HIS A 1028 -30.07 -42.76 -48.35
N HIS A 1029 -30.19 -44.09 -48.31
CA HIS A 1029 -29.91 -44.88 -47.09
C HIS A 1029 -28.53 -45.59 -47.01
N LEU A 1030 -27.57 -45.31 -47.90
CA LEU A 1030 -26.20 -45.85 -47.79
C LEU A 1030 -25.45 -45.39 -46.51
N SER A 1031 -25.96 -44.35 -45.85
CA SER A 1031 -25.38 -43.64 -44.69
C SER A 1031 -24.90 -44.52 -43.53
N PHE A 1032 -25.48 -45.70 -43.30
CA PHE A 1032 -25.18 -46.59 -42.17
C PHE A 1032 -24.86 -48.04 -42.58
N ASN A 1033 -24.60 -48.30 -43.87
CA ASN A 1033 -24.37 -49.64 -44.40
C ASN A 1033 -23.01 -50.26 -43.99
N SER A 1034 -22.05 -49.45 -43.54
CA SER A 1034 -20.77 -49.93 -43.02
C SER A 1034 -20.31 -49.11 -41.82
N ILE A 1035 -19.46 -49.71 -40.97
CA ILE A 1035 -18.92 -49.04 -39.78
C ILE A 1035 -18.20 -47.73 -40.14
N PRO A 1036 -17.30 -47.66 -41.15
CA PRO A 1036 -16.67 -46.39 -41.56
C PRO A 1036 -17.67 -45.34 -42.06
N MET A 1037 -18.70 -45.74 -42.81
CA MET A 1037 -19.73 -44.80 -43.27
C MET A 1037 -20.59 -44.27 -42.11
N SER A 1038 -20.95 -45.12 -41.14
CA SER A 1038 -21.67 -44.71 -39.94
C SER A 1038 -20.84 -43.73 -39.08
N LEU A 1039 -19.53 -43.97 -38.94
CA LEU A 1039 -18.59 -43.08 -38.26
C LEU A 1039 -18.46 -41.72 -38.98
N MET A 1040 -18.37 -41.73 -40.31
CA MET A 1040 -18.36 -40.50 -41.11
C MET A 1040 -19.70 -39.74 -41.03
N ARG A 1041 -20.83 -40.46 -41.07
CA ARG A 1041 -22.18 -39.85 -40.96
C ARG A 1041 -22.41 -39.27 -39.57
N THR A 1042 -21.97 -39.93 -38.49
CA THR A 1042 -22.07 -39.35 -37.14
C THR A 1042 -21.15 -38.16 -36.92
N PHE A 1043 -19.96 -38.15 -37.55
CA PHE A 1043 -19.10 -36.96 -37.58
C PHE A 1043 -19.75 -35.79 -38.36
N ALA A 1044 -20.43 -36.04 -39.47
CA ALA A 1044 -21.20 -35.01 -40.17
C ALA A 1044 -22.40 -34.50 -39.34
N MET A 1045 -23.20 -35.41 -38.78
CA MET A 1045 -24.36 -35.06 -37.94
C MET A 1045 -23.98 -34.31 -36.66
N MET A 1046 -22.74 -34.42 -36.17
CA MET A 1046 -22.22 -33.62 -35.05
C MET A 1046 -22.26 -32.11 -35.32
N LEU A 1047 -22.12 -31.69 -36.59
CA LEU A 1047 -22.18 -30.29 -37.01
C LEU A 1047 -23.62 -29.74 -37.01
N GLY A 1048 -24.63 -30.57 -36.75
CA GLY A 1048 -26.05 -30.23 -36.83
C GLY A 1048 -26.72 -30.65 -38.15
N GLU A 1049 -25.97 -31.21 -39.11
CA GLU A 1049 -26.50 -31.74 -40.38
C GLU A 1049 -27.22 -33.08 -40.19
N LEU A 1050 -28.33 -33.08 -39.45
CA LEU A 1050 -29.14 -34.27 -39.19
C LEU A 1050 -30.39 -34.31 -40.08
N ASP A 1051 -30.36 -35.21 -41.06
CA ASP A 1051 -31.52 -35.57 -41.88
C ASP A 1051 -32.57 -36.34 -41.04
N PHE A 1052 -33.37 -35.62 -40.27
CA PHE A 1052 -34.40 -36.22 -39.42
C PHE A 1052 -35.48 -36.91 -40.26
N VAL A 1053 -35.92 -36.25 -41.34
CA VAL A 1053 -37.11 -36.67 -42.09
C VAL A 1053 -36.84 -37.93 -42.92
N GLY A 1054 -35.78 -37.93 -43.74
CA GLY A 1054 -35.42 -39.08 -44.57
C GLY A 1054 -34.93 -40.25 -43.74
N THR A 1055 -33.92 -40.02 -42.88
CA THR A 1055 -33.24 -41.11 -42.14
C THR A 1055 -34.12 -41.74 -41.04
N TYR A 1056 -34.99 -40.98 -40.36
CA TYR A 1056 -35.68 -41.47 -39.14
C TYR A 1056 -37.21 -41.42 -39.18
N VAL A 1057 -37.83 -40.43 -39.83
CA VAL A 1057 -39.31 -40.29 -39.85
C VAL A 1057 -39.96 -41.11 -40.97
N GLN A 1058 -39.41 -41.07 -42.19
CA GLN A 1058 -39.99 -41.77 -43.33
C GLN A 1058 -40.01 -43.31 -43.16
N PRO A 1059 -38.99 -43.96 -42.58
CA PRO A 1059 -39.00 -45.41 -42.25
C PRO A 1059 -39.79 -45.78 -40.99
N TYR A 1060 -40.49 -44.82 -40.37
CA TYR A 1060 -41.40 -45.04 -39.24
C TYR A 1060 -42.88 -44.98 -39.66
N TYR A 1061 -43.21 -44.23 -40.73
CA TYR A 1061 -44.60 -44.01 -41.17
C TYR A 1061 -45.01 -44.77 -42.46
N LYS A 1062 -44.08 -45.26 -43.28
CA LYS A 1062 -44.41 -46.15 -44.41
C LYS A 1062 -44.72 -47.57 -43.88
N SER A 1063 -45.85 -48.17 -44.30
CA SER A 1063 -46.32 -49.47 -43.81
C SER A 1063 -46.58 -50.55 -44.88
N GLU A 1064 -46.28 -50.27 -46.16
CA GLU A 1064 -46.66 -51.14 -47.31
C GLU A 1064 -45.46 -51.67 -48.12
N THR A 1065 -44.25 -51.59 -47.57
CA THR A 1065 -42.99 -52.15 -48.10
C THR A 1065 -42.10 -52.59 -46.93
N ASP A 1066 -41.17 -53.53 -47.15
CA ASP A 1066 -40.36 -54.22 -46.12
C ASP A 1066 -39.27 -53.35 -45.43
N ILE A 1067 -39.54 -52.06 -45.20
CA ILE A 1067 -38.62 -51.07 -44.61
C ILE A 1067 -39.19 -50.55 -43.28
N LEU A 1068 -39.29 -51.44 -42.30
CA LEU A 1068 -39.62 -51.08 -40.92
C LEU A 1068 -38.34 -50.78 -40.12
N LEU A 1069 -38.29 -49.65 -39.41
CA LEU A 1069 -37.29 -49.40 -38.38
C LEU A 1069 -37.31 -50.54 -37.33
N PRO A 1070 -36.26 -51.38 -37.20
CA PRO A 1070 -36.35 -52.63 -36.42
C PRO A 1070 -36.45 -52.38 -34.91
N PHE A 1071 -35.95 -51.24 -34.43
CA PHE A 1071 -35.93 -50.86 -33.02
C PHE A 1071 -36.25 -49.36 -32.87
N PRO A 1072 -37.53 -48.93 -33.05
CA PRO A 1072 -37.86 -47.51 -33.13
C PRO A 1072 -37.62 -46.78 -31.80
N MET A 1073 -38.03 -47.35 -30.66
CA MET A 1073 -37.88 -46.70 -29.36
C MET A 1073 -36.40 -46.50 -28.95
N PRO A 1074 -35.49 -47.50 -29.06
CA PRO A 1074 -34.06 -47.26 -28.86
C PRO A 1074 -33.46 -46.25 -29.85
N THR A 1075 -33.93 -46.24 -31.10
CA THR A 1075 -33.41 -45.32 -32.13
C THR A 1075 -33.74 -43.87 -31.82
N PHE A 1076 -35.01 -43.54 -31.52
CA PHE A 1076 -35.38 -42.18 -31.14
C PHE A 1076 -34.78 -41.75 -29.80
N PHE A 1077 -34.57 -42.67 -28.86
CA PHE A 1077 -33.91 -42.39 -27.58
C PHE A 1077 -32.41 -42.04 -27.75
N ILE A 1078 -31.65 -42.86 -28.49
CA ILE A 1078 -30.23 -42.59 -28.77
C ILE A 1078 -30.07 -41.35 -29.64
N LEU A 1079 -30.98 -41.11 -30.58
CA LEU A 1079 -31.05 -39.87 -31.37
C LEU A 1079 -31.27 -38.63 -30.49
N GLY A 1080 -32.19 -38.69 -29.52
CA GLY A 1080 -32.43 -37.59 -28.58
C GLY A 1080 -31.21 -37.26 -27.72
N ILE A 1081 -30.52 -38.29 -27.21
CA ILE A 1081 -29.26 -38.12 -26.47
C ILE A 1081 -28.17 -37.54 -27.38
N PHE A 1082 -28.03 -38.05 -28.61
CA PHE A 1082 -27.07 -37.55 -29.60
C PHE A 1082 -27.27 -36.06 -29.88
N MET A 1083 -28.51 -35.62 -30.16
CA MET A 1083 -28.85 -34.22 -30.44
C MET A 1083 -28.45 -33.27 -29.30
N VAL A 1084 -28.60 -33.69 -28.04
CA VAL A 1084 -28.20 -32.88 -26.87
C VAL A 1084 -26.69 -32.89 -26.66
N LEU A 1085 -26.02 -34.05 -26.73
CA LEU A 1085 -24.59 -34.16 -26.44
C LEU A 1085 -23.71 -33.59 -27.57
N MET A 1086 -24.03 -33.89 -28.83
CA MET A 1086 -23.17 -33.61 -29.98
C MET A 1086 -23.47 -32.22 -30.61
N PRO A 1087 -24.55 -31.98 -31.38
CA PRO A 1087 -24.85 -30.64 -31.92
C PRO A 1087 -24.98 -29.51 -30.88
N ILE A 1088 -25.49 -29.78 -29.67
CA ILE A 1088 -25.74 -28.72 -28.69
C ILE A 1088 -24.56 -28.55 -27.73
N LEU A 1089 -24.22 -29.56 -26.90
CA LEU A 1089 -23.22 -29.36 -25.85
C LEU A 1089 -21.78 -29.30 -26.39
N LEU A 1090 -21.37 -30.22 -27.26
CA LEU A 1090 -20.01 -30.24 -27.79
C LEU A 1090 -19.71 -29.02 -28.68
N MET A 1091 -20.62 -28.61 -29.56
CA MET A 1091 -20.41 -27.43 -30.41
C MET A 1091 -20.33 -26.13 -29.60
N ASN A 1092 -21.20 -25.93 -28.60
CA ASN A 1092 -21.11 -24.75 -27.73
C ASN A 1092 -19.85 -24.76 -26.84
N LEU A 1093 -19.37 -25.93 -26.42
CA LEU A 1093 -18.09 -26.06 -25.72
C LEU A 1093 -16.90 -25.69 -26.62
N LEU A 1094 -16.89 -26.16 -27.88
CA LEU A 1094 -15.87 -25.82 -28.86
C LEU A 1094 -15.83 -24.31 -29.16
N ILE A 1095 -16.99 -23.68 -29.32
CA ILE A 1095 -17.11 -22.21 -29.48
C ILE A 1095 -16.58 -21.51 -28.22
N GLY A 1096 -16.95 -21.95 -27.02
CA GLY A 1096 -16.48 -21.37 -25.76
C GLY A 1096 -14.97 -21.45 -25.57
N LEU A 1097 -14.35 -22.58 -25.93
CA LEU A 1097 -12.90 -22.75 -25.91
C LEU A 1097 -12.21 -21.84 -26.93
N ALA A 1098 -12.69 -21.81 -28.18
CA ALA A 1098 -12.14 -20.95 -29.22
C ALA A 1098 -12.21 -19.45 -28.85
N VAL A 1099 -13.28 -19.00 -28.19
CA VAL A 1099 -13.40 -17.63 -27.66
C VAL A 1099 -12.37 -17.35 -26.56
N GLY A 1100 -12.12 -18.30 -25.65
CA GLY A 1100 -11.08 -18.19 -24.64
C GLY A 1100 -9.65 -18.16 -25.23
N ASP A 1101 -9.39 -19.00 -26.23
CA ASP A 1101 -8.13 -19.01 -26.98
C ASP A 1101 -7.90 -17.64 -27.66
N ILE A 1102 -8.90 -17.13 -28.40
CA ILE A 1102 -8.89 -15.81 -29.04
C ILE A 1102 -8.60 -14.69 -28.03
N GLU A 1103 -9.23 -14.70 -26.85
CA GLU A 1103 -8.97 -13.69 -25.83
C GLU A 1103 -7.51 -13.77 -25.32
N SER A 1104 -7.01 -14.98 -25.05
CA SER A 1104 -5.63 -15.18 -24.58
C SER A 1104 -4.58 -14.76 -25.63
N VAL A 1105 -4.85 -15.01 -26.92
CA VAL A 1105 -4.01 -14.55 -28.02
C VAL A 1105 -4.08 -13.03 -28.13
N ARG A 1106 -5.28 -12.43 -28.08
CA ARG A 1106 -5.47 -10.97 -28.19
C ARG A 1106 -4.76 -10.22 -27.07
N ARG A 1107 -4.87 -10.66 -25.81
CA ARG A 1107 -4.16 -10.06 -24.66
C ARG A 1107 -2.64 -10.07 -24.88
N ASN A 1108 -2.10 -11.15 -25.45
CA ASN A 1108 -0.66 -11.28 -25.73
C ASN A 1108 -0.24 -10.77 -27.11
N ALA A 1109 -1.16 -10.28 -27.95
CA ALA A 1109 -0.92 -10.07 -29.37
C ALA A 1109 0.15 -9.00 -29.65
N GLN A 1110 0.21 -7.94 -28.85
CA GLN A 1110 1.23 -6.89 -29.00
C GLN A 1110 2.65 -7.45 -28.79
N LEU A 1111 2.84 -8.28 -27.75
CA LEU A 1111 4.11 -8.94 -27.48
C LEU A 1111 4.42 -10.04 -28.51
N LYS A 1112 3.46 -10.92 -28.83
CA LYS A 1112 3.62 -11.96 -29.88
C LYS A 1112 4.03 -11.33 -31.22
N ARG A 1113 3.41 -10.21 -31.61
CA ARG A 1113 3.76 -9.41 -32.81
C ARG A 1113 5.21 -8.93 -32.76
N LEU A 1114 5.56 -8.13 -31.74
CA LEU A 1114 6.91 -7.55 -31.63
C LEU A 1114 8.00 -8.64 -31.53
N ALA A 1115 7.74 -9.71 -30.79
CA ALA A 1115 8.63 -10.86 -30.68
C ALA A 1115 8.85 -11.56 -32.04
N MET A 1116 7.79 -11.80 -32.81
CA MET A 1116 7.88 -12.40 -34.15
C MET A 1116 8.82 -11.60 -35.08
N GLN A 1117 8.75 -10.26 -35.00
CA GLN A 1117 9.61 -9.38 -35.79
C GLN A 1117 11.06 -9.37 -35.30
N VAL A 1118 11.29 -9.36 -33.99
CA VAL A 1118 12.63 -9.43 -33.41
C VAL A 1118 13.31 -10.76 -33.77
N VAL A 1119 12.57 -11.87 -33.75
CA VAL A 1119 13.04 -13.18 -34.23
C VAL A 1119 13.35 -13.12 -35.74
N LEU A 1120 12.44 -12.60 -36.57
CA LEU A 1120 12.65 -12.44 -38.01
C LEU A 1120 13.92 -11.63 -38.34
N HIS A 1121 14.12 -10.49 -37.66
CA HIS A 1121 15.31 -9.66 -37.85
C HIS A 1121 16.58 -10.37 -37.38
N THR A 1122 16.52 -11.12 -36.27
CA THR A 1122 17.63 -11.93 -35.75
C THR A 1122 17.99 -13.09 -36.71
N GLU A 1123 17.01 -13.78 -37.29
CA GLU A 1123 17.22 -14.82 -38.31
C GLU A 1123 17.89 -14.25 -39.58
N LEU A 1124 17.41 -13.10 -40.05
CA LEU A 1124 17.91 -12.44 -41.25
C LEU A 1124 19.36 -11.96 -41.05
N GLU A 1125 19.67 -11.23 -39.97
CA GLU A 1125 21.05 -10.77 -39.71
C GLU A 1125 22.03 -11.92 -39.51
N ARG A 1126 21.58 -13.04 -38.91
CA ARG A 1126 22.38 -14.27 -38.81
C ARG A 1126 22.71 -14.89 -40.17
N LYS A 1127 21.84 -14.73 -41.17
CA LYS A 1127 22.01 -15.26 -42.54
C LYS A 1127 22.72 -14.27 -43.49
N LEU A 1128 22.73 -12.96 -43.20
CA LEU A 1128 23.29 -11.93 -44.08
C LEU A 1128 24.84 -11.81 -44.05
N PRO A 1129 25.48 -11.37 -45.14
CA PRO A 1129 26.91 -11.05 -45.17
C PRO A 1129 27.21 -9.73 -44.44
N ALA A 1130 28.31 -9.69 -43.67
CA ALA A 1130 28.65 -8.53 -42.82
C ALA A 1130 28.78 -7.20 -43.60
N ILE A 1131 29.34 -7.25 -44.82
CA ILE A 1131 29.50 -6.11 -45.72
C ILE A 1131 28.16 -5.40 -46.02
N LEU A 1132 27.06 -6.15 -46.06
CA LEU A 1132 25.72 -5.57 -46.28
C LEU A 1132 25.15 -4.98 -45.00
N LEU A 1133 25.45 -5.57 -43.83
CA LEU A 1133 25.04 -5.04 -42.53
C LEU A 1133 25.78 -3.74 -42.18
N GLU A 1134 27.10 -3.70 -42.33
CA GLU A 1134 27.94 -2.51 -42.07
C GLU A 1134 27.56 -1.30 -42.96
N LYS A 1135 27.04 -1.56 -44.17
CA LYS A 1135 26.55 -0.52 -45.09
C LYS A 1135 25.11 -0.05 -44.79
N VAL A 1136 24.38 -0.79 -43.96
CA VAL A 1136 22.95 -0.59 -43.67
C VAL A 1136 22.72 -0.02 -42.28
N ASP A 1137 23.49 -0.47 -41.29
CA ASP A 1137 23.34 -0.02 -39.91
C ASP A 1137 23.74 1.45 -39.71
N LYS A 1138 23.07 2.08 -38.74
CA LYS A 1138 23.28 3.48 -38.39
C LYS A 1138 23.12 3.63 -36.89
N ASP A 1139 24.08 4.31 -36.27
CA ASP A 1139 24.08 4.57 -34.82
C ASP A 1139 22.99 5.59 -34.43
N GLU A 1140 22.55 6.42 -35.39
CA GLU A 1140 21.58 7.50 -35.15
C GLU A 1140 20.55 7.64 -36.28
N LEU A 1141 19.34 8.05 -35.92
CA LEU A 1141 18.24 8.38 -36.85
C LEU A 1141 17.66 9.76 -36.51
N ILE A 1142 17.61 10.66 -37.49
CA ILE A 1142 17.02 12.01 -37.36
C ILE A 1142 15.73 12.08 -38.17
N GLU A 1143 14.62 12.41 -37.50
CA GLU A 1143 13.28 12.51 -38.08
C GLU A 1143 12.73 13.93 -37.97
N TYR A 1144 12.23 14.47 -39.10
CA TYR A 1144 11.65 15.80 -39.21
C TYR A 1144 10.12 15.68 -39.39
N PRO A 1145 9.31 15.61 -38.33
CA PRO A 1145 7.87 15.28 -38.43
C PRO A 1145 7.08 16.29 -39.28
N ASN A 1146 7.48 17.57 -39.28
CA ASN A 1146 6.80 18.62 -40.05
C ASN A 1146 7.18 18.64 -41.54
N ASN A 1147 8.16 17.83 -41.96
CA ASN A 1147 8.63 17.80 -43.34
C ASN A 1147 7.91 16.69 -44.11
N LYS A 1148 6.82 17.05 -44.80
CA LYS A 1148 6.02 16.14 -45.63
C LYS A 1148 6.88 15.56 -46.77
N LYS A 1149 7.41 14.35 -46.59
CA LYS A 1149 8.17 13.60 -47.61
C LYS A 1149 7.33 13.50 -48.90
N CYS A 1150 7.81 14.15 -49.96
CA CYS A 1150 7.05 14.29 -51.20
C CYS A 1150 7.12 13.04 -52.08
N LYS A 1151 5.98 12.72 -52.72
CA LYS A 1151 5.84 11.85 -53.91
C LYS A 1151 6.56 10.49 -53.86
N LEU A 1152 5.91 9.49 -53.24
CA LEU A 1152 6.05 8.09 -53.67
C LEU A 1152 4.83 7.70 -54.53
N GLY A 1153 5.01 6.72 -55.41
CA GLY A 1153 4.00 6.32 -56.41
C GLY A 1153 2.83 5.52 -55.85
N PHE A 1154 1.77 5.39 -56.65
CA PHE A 1154 0.54 4.65 -56.31
C PHE A 1154 0.80 3.21 -55.83
N LEU A 1155 1.79 2.52 -56.41
CA LEU A 1155 2.21 1.18 -55.97
C LEU A 1155 2.83 1.18 -54.56
N ASP A 1156 3.65 2.16 -54.18
CA ASP A 1156 4.18 2.26 -52.80
C ASP A 1156 3.06 2.63 -51.81
N LEU A 1157 2.07 3.43 -52.24
CA LEU A 1157 0.89 3.73 -51.43
C LEU A 1157 0.03 2.47 -51.17
N ILE A 1158 -0.16 1.60 -52.18
CA ILE A 1158 -0.87 0.32 -52.02
C ILE A 1158 -0.04 -0.67 -51.20
N LEU A 1159 1.26 -0.81 -51.50
CA LEU A 1159 2.15 -1.68 -50.75
C LEU A 1159 2.22 -1.27 -49.28
N ARG A 1160 2.22 0.03 -48.97
CA ARG A 1160 2.00 0.50 -47.59
C ARG A 1160 0.58 0.18 -47.11
N LYS A 1161 -0.49 0.47 -47.84
CA LYS A 1161 -1.85 0.30 -47.30
C LYS A 1161 -2.24 -1.16 -47.02
N TRP A 1162 -1.68 -2.14 -47.72
CA TRP A 1162 -1.95 -3.58 -47.53
C TRP A 1162 -0.83 -4.36 -46.82
N PHE A 1163 0.43 -3.99 -47.00
CA PHE A 1163 1.60 -4.63 -46.37
C PHE A 1163 2.32 -3.63 -45.46
N CYS A 1164 1.55 -3.00 -44.57
CA CYS A 1164 1.94 -1.76 -43.91
C CYS A 1164 3.17 -1.87 -43.02
N ASN A 1165 3.77 -0.71 -42.73
CA ASN A 1165 4.82 -0.60 -41.74
C ASN A 1165 4.26 -1.05 -40.38
N PRO A 1166 4.93 -1.94 -39.63
CA PRO A 1166 4.38 -2.54 -38.38
C PRO A 1166 4.07 -1.54 -37.25
N PHE A 1167 4.54 -0.31 -37.44
CA PHE A 1167 4.73 0.73 -36.44
C PHE A 1167 4.19 2.10 -36.97
N THR A 1168 3.02 2.10 -37.61
CA THR A 1168 2.33 3.33 -38.03
C THR A 1168 0.86 3.29 -37.60
N ASP A 1169 0.47 4.23 -36.75
CA ASP A 1169 -0.69 4.13 -35.84
C ASP A 1169 -2.06 4.47 -36.46
N ASP A 1170 -2.16 4.62 -37.78
CA ASP A 1170 -3.37 5.09 -38.50
C ASP A 1170 -4.57 4.11 -38.46
N ALA A 1171 -4.51 3.02 -37.69
CA ALA A 1171 -5.63 2.11 -37.47
C ALA A 1171 -5.54 1.37 -36.10
N GLY A 1172 -6.20 1.90 -35.08
CA GLY A 1172 -6.54 1.15 -33.86
C GLY A 1172 -5.85 1.56 -32.55
N LEU A 1173 -5.19 2.72 -32.47
CA LEU A 1173 -4.58 3.26 -31.25
C LEU A 1173 -5.64 3.79 -30.22
N ASP A 1174 -6.68 3.00 -29.93
CA ASP A 1174 -7.72 3.36 -28.95
C ASP A 1174 -8.47 2.15 -28.35
N LEU A 1175 -8.02 0.89 -28.59
CA LEU A 1175 -8.68 -0.29 -28.02
C LEU A 1175 -7.75 -1.24 -27.24
N VAL A 1176 -7.73 -0.99 -25.92
CA VAL A 1176 -7.68 -1.99 -24.84
C VAL A 1176 -6.33 -2.68 -24.59
N LEU A 1177 -5.77 -2.40 -23.40
CA LEU A 1177 -4.60 -2.99 -22.70
C LEU A 1177 -3.30 -2.17 -22.62
N GLU A 1178 -3.41 -0.91 -22.20
CA GLU A 1178 -2.85 -0.62 -20.86
C GLU A 1178 -3.86 -1.20 -19.86
N SER A 1179 -3.46 -2.17 -19.03
CA SER A 1179 -4.41 -2.73 -18.06
C SER A 1179 -4.56 -1.75 -16.89
N SER A 1180 -5.80 -1.51 -16.47
CA SER A 1180 -6.06 -0.70 -15.28
C SER A 1180 -5.43 -1.34 -14.03
N GLU A 1181 -5.28 -2.66 -14.01
CA GLU A 1181 -4.63 -3.42 -12.94
C GLU A 1181 -3.12 -3.14 -12.86
N ASP A 1182 -2.41 -3.02 -13.99
CA ASP A 1182 -0.98 -2.67 -14.02
C ASP A 1182 -0.74 -1.22 -13.56
N TYR A 1183 -1.58 -0.27 -13.98
CA TYR A 1183 -1.52 1.11 -13.47
C TYR A 1183 -1.85 1.18 -11.97
N ILE A 1184 -2.91 0.49 -11.53
CA ILE A 1184 -3.33 0.47 -10.12
C ILE A 1184 -2.26 -0.20 -9.25
N THR A 1185 -1.64 -1.31 -9.68
CA THR A 1185 -0.56 -1.96 -8.92
C THR A 1185 0.72 -1.13 -8.92
N ALA A 1186 1.07 -0.47 -10.03
CA ALA A 1186 2.19 0.46 -10.10
C ALA A 1186 2.04 1.66 -9.15
N GLU A 1187 0.85 2.27 -9.09
CA GLU A 1187 0.57 3.36 -8.16
C GLU A 1187 0.45 2.85 -6.72
N LEU A 1188 -0.17 1.68 -6.47
CA LEU A 1188 -0.20 1.05 -5.14
C LEU A 1188 1.20 0.76 -4.60
N GLU A 1189 2.14 0.27 -5.43
CA GLU A 1189 3.54 0.13 -5.01
C GLU A 1189 4.18 1.47 -4.65
N LYS A 1190 3.95 2.50 -5.46
CA LYS A 1190 4.48 3.85 -5.28
C LYS A 1190 3.92 4.51 -4.02
N GLN A 1191 2.63 4.34 -3.74
CA GLN A 1191 2.00 4.73 -2.47
C GLN A 1191 2.56 3.90 -1.31
N LYS A 1192 2.71 2.58 -1.44
CA LYS A 1192 3.28 1.68 -0.40
C LYS A 1192 4.78 1.93 -0.11
N ARG A 1193 5.54 2.52 -1.03
CA ARG A 1193 6.89 3.06 -0.77
C ARG A 1193 6.76 4.34 0.06
N LYS A 1194 6.12 5.38 -0.51
CA LYS A 1194 5.87 6.66 0.17
C LYS A 1194 5.32 6.51 1.58
N LEU A 1195 4.37 5.61 1.82
CA LEU A 1195 3.77 5.39 3.14
C LEU A 1195 4.77 4.82 4.16
N ARG A 1196 5.72 3.98 3.73
CA ARG A 1196 6.81 3.47 4.59
C ARG A 1196 7.84 4.55 4.87
N ASP A 1197 8.21 5.32 3.85
CA ASP A 1197 9.15 6.44 4.00
C ASP A 1197 8.59 7.51 4.96
N ILE A 1198 7.30 7.84 4.79
CA ILE A 1198 6.54 8.71 5.70
C ILE A 1198 6.46 8.08 7.10
N SER A 1199 6.15 6.79 7.24
CA SER A 1199 6.09 6.13 8.57
C SER A 1199 7.42 6.22 9.31
N LEU A 1200 8.54 5.92 8.62
CA LEU A 1200 9.88 5.96 9.21
C LEU A 1200 10.30 7.39 9.60
N VAL A 1201 9.99 8.38 8.77
CA VAL A 1201 10.20 9.80 9.10
C VAL A 1201 9.28 10.25 10.23
N LEU A 1202 8.04 9.76 10.30
CA LEU A 1202 7.07 10.12 11.34
C LEU A 1202 7.42 9.46 12.68
N GLU A 1203 7.98 8.26 12.70
CA GLU A 1203 8.58 7.64 13.90
C GLU A 1203 9.79 8.44 14.41
N GLN A 1204 10.67 8.90 13.51
CA GLN A 1204 11.79 9.78 13.86
C GLN A 1204 11.31 11.15 14.37
N GLN A 1205 10.29 11.74 13.76
CA GLN A 1205 9.68 12.99 14.22
C GLN A 1205 8.93 12.80 15.54
N HIS A 1206 8.23 11.68 15.74
CA HIS A 1206 7.49 11.39 16.97
C HIS A 1206 8.44 11.15 18.15
N THR A 1207 9.54 10.41 17.93
CA THR A 1207 10.59 10.26 18.95
C THR A 1207 11.27 11.59 19.28
N LEU A 1208 11.59 12.42 18.27
CA LEU A 1208 12.10 13.78 18.48
C LEU A 1208 11.10 14.68 19.23
N VAL A 1209 9.81 14.66 18.88
CA VAL A 1209 8.77 15.46 19.53
C VAL A 1209 8.54 15.00 20.97
N ARG A 1210 8.57 13.69 21.25
CA ARG A 1210 8.56 13.19 22.65
C ARG A 1210 9.78 13.69 23.42
N LEU A 1211 10.97 13.71 22.79
CA LEU A 1211 12.19 14.27 23.38
C LEU A 1211 12.07 15.78 23.65
N ILE A 1212 11.44 16.53 22.74
CA ILE A 1212 11.18 17.98 22.90
C ILE A 1212 10.17 18.21 24.04
N VAL A 1213 9.03 17.52 24.05
CA VAL A 1213 8.01 17.67 25.11
C VAL A 1213 8.56 17.26 26.47
N GLN A 1214 9.37 16.20 26.55
CA GLN A 1214 10.07 15.78 27.77
C GLN A 1214 11.16 16.77 28.25
N LYS A 1215 11.55 17.74 27.41
CA LYS A 1215 12.66 18.69 27.67
C LYS A 1215 12.27 20.15 27.48
N MET A 1216 10.99 20.44 27.30
CA MET A 1216 10.46 21.79 27.25
C MET A 1216 10.19 22.24 28.68
N GLU A 1217 10.99 23.20 29.18
CA GLU A 1217 10.67 23.93 30.41
C GLU A 1217 9.42 24.79 30.17
N ILE A 1218 8.24 24.18 30.29
CA ILE A 1218 6.98 24.89 30.39
C ILE A 1218 6.97 25.55 31.77
N LYS A 1219 7.21 26.86 31.78
CA LYS A 1219 6.86 27.73 32.90
C LYS A 1219 5.68 28.57 32.45
N THR A 1220 4.54 28.31 33.05
CA THR A 1220 3.29 29.02 32.82
C THR A 1220 3.19 30.13 33.85
N GLU A 1221 2.69 31.31 33.49
CA GLU A 1221 2.47 32.42 34.45
C GLU A 1221 1.43 32.05 35.54
N ALA A 1222 0.74 30.91 35.40
CA ALA A 1222 -0.11 30.32 36.45
C ALA A 1222 0.69 29.66 37.58
N ASP A 1223 1.87 29.09 37.29
CA ASP A 1223 2.70 28.40 38.29
C ASP A 1223 3.24 29.40 39.34
N ASP A 1224 3.50 30.64 38.92
CA ASP A 1224 3.90 31.75 39.80
C ASP A 1224 2.73 32.29 40.68
N VAL A 1225 1.48 31.86 40.44
CA VAL A 1225 0.28 32.29 41.18
C VAL A 1225 -0.10 31.29 42.28
N ASP A 1226 0.03 29.98 42.03
CA ASP A 1226 -0.23 28.94 43.04
C ASP A 1226 0.84 28.90 44.15
N GLU A 1227 2.01 29.53 43.96
CA GLU A 1227 3.05 29.69 45.00
C GLU A 1227 2.73 30.73 46.11
N GLY A 1228 1.49 31.22 46.20
CA GLY A 1228 0.97 31.85 47.43
C GLY A 1228 1.53 33.25 47.76
N VAL A 1229 2.03 33.99 46.77
CA VAL A 1229 2.52 35.37 46.98
C VAL A 1229 1.37 36.31 47.33
N SER A 1230 1.48 37.00 48.48
CA SER A 1230 0.46 37.95 48.93
C SER A 1230 0.36 39.18 47.99
N PRO A 1231 -0.85 39.67 47.66
CA PRO A 1231 -1.06 40.67 46.60
C PRO A 1231 -0.58 42.10 46.91
N GLY A 1232 0.18 42.32 47.99
CA GLY A 1232 0.67 43.63 48.43
C GLY A 1232 1.98 44.09 47.77
N ASP A 1233 2.90 43.18 47.43
CA ASP A 1233 4.29 43.52 47.10
C ASP A 1233 4.61 43.56 45.59
N THR A 1234 3.69 44.11 44.79
CA THR A 1234 3.91 44.30 43.34
C THR A 1234 4.79 45.52 43.03
N ARG A 1235 6.12 45.35 43.14
CA ARG A 1235 7.10 46.38 42.72
C ARG A 1235 7.02 46.69 41.23
N VAL A 1236 6.65 47.92 40.90
CA VAL A 1236 6.42 48.40 39.52
C VAL A 1236 7.72 48.61 38.73
N VAL A 1237 8.03 47.71 37.79
CA VAL A 1237 8.93 47.93 36.64
C VAL A 1237 8.48 47.05 35.44
N PRO A 1238 8.88 47.31 34.18
CA PRO A 1238 7.90 47.82 33.21
C PRO A 1238 7.52 46.84 32.08
N ARG A 1239 6.41 47.15 31.40
CA ARG A 1239 5.95 46.50 30.15
C ARG A 1239 7.08 46.35 29.11
N TRP A 1240 7.51 45.11 28.84
CA TRP A 1240 8.36 44.79 27.68
C TRP A 1240 7.54 44.33 26.47
N SER A 1241 6.87 45.29 25.82
CA SER A 1241 6.32 45.06 24.48
C SER A 1241 7.46 44.97 23.45
N SER A 1242 7.71 43.78 22.89
CA SER A 1242 8.77 43.59 21.87
C SER A 1242 8.19 43.45 20.44
N PRO A 1243 8.29 44.46 19.56
CA PRO A 1243 7.60 44.45 18.26
C PRO A 1243 8.22 43.52 17.18
N ARG A 1244 9.17 42.66 17.54
CA ARG A 1244 10.05 41.97 16.57
C ARG A 1244 9.55 40.60 16.09
N ILE A 1245 8.74 39.88 16.87
CA ILE A 1245 8.24 38.55 16.48
C ILE A 1245 7.09 38.65 15.45
N ARG A 1246 6.15 39.60 15.65
CA ARG A 1246 5.00 39.80 14.74
C ARG A 1246 5.35 40.22 13.30
N LYS A 1247 6.62 40.63 13.05
CA LYS A 1247 7.10 41.02 11.71
C LYS A 1247 7.76 39.89 10.90
N LYS A 1248 8.16 38.77 11.52
CA LYS A 1248 8.71 37.58 10.80
C LYS A 1248 7.66 36.53 10.45
N LEU A 1249 6.55 36.45 11.20
CA LEU A 1249 5.44 35.53 10.87
C LEU A 1249 4.58 35.99 9.68
N ARG A 1250 4.63 37.27 9.28
CA ARG A 1250 3.94 37.79 8.08
C ARG A 1250 4.74 37.65 6.77
N THR A 1251 5.99 37.19 6.81
CA THR A 1251 6.84 36.99 5.62
C THR A 1251 6.89 35.54 5.14
N ALA A 1252 6.20 34.60 5.80
CA ALA A 1252 6.19 33.18 5.45
C ALA A 1252 4.96 32.74 4.62
N SER A 1253 3.93 33.60 4.49
CA SER A 1253 2.63 33.25 3.90
C SER A 1253 2.40 33.87 2.50
N SER A 1254 3.47 34.17 1.75
CA SER A 1254 3.37 34.90 0.47
C SER A 1254 4.20 34.30 -0.67
N PHE A 1255 4.39 32.98 -0.69
CA PHE A 1255 5.10 32.26 -1.76
C PHE A 1255 4.27 31.07 -2.31
N ASN A 1256 3.11 31.37 -2.92
CA ASN A 1256 2.49 30.44 -3.87
C ASN A 1256 1.53 31.11 -4.89
N LYS A 1257 2.05 32.06 -5.68
CA LYS A 1257 1.43 32.54 -6.94
C LYS A 1257 2.52 33.01 -7.92
N GLY A 1258 2.56 32.43 -9.12
CA GLY A 1258 3.47 32.81 -10.21
C GLY A 1258 4.47 31.69 -10.55
N GLY A 1259 4.16 30.93 -11.60
CA GLY A 1259 4.86 29.71 -12.02
C GLY A 1259 3.87 28.76 -12.68
#